data_AF-A0A5C5FVP6-F1
#
_entry.id   AF-A0A5C5FVP6-F1
#
_cell.length_a   1.000
_cell.length_b   1.000
_cell.length_c   1.000
_cell.angle_alpha   90.00
_cell.angle_beta   90.00
_cell.angle_gamma   90.00
#
_symmetry.space_group_name_H-M   'P 1'
#
loop_
_entity.id
_entity.type
_entity.pdbx_description
1 polymer ?
#
loop_
_entity_poly.entity_id
_entity_poly.type
_entity_poly.pdbx_seq_one_letter_code
_entity_poly.pdbx_strand_id
1 'polypeptide(L)'
;MTPTPIAGSHQETAVPREAILAGGYHHPLLRSLQAERHLTKDMLMYPIFITDEPDAVVDIKSLPGQKRWGINKLEAFLAPLVAKGLRSVILFGVPLHMDKDARGSPADDPSTPVILATKLIRDRFPSLVVACDVCLCEYTDHGHCGELCPADQLTPAEQTAGAKVIDNPRSVRRMQDVALAYARAGAHIVAPSDMMDGRIGAIKQALVDAGFGNRCSLMAYSAKFASSMYGPFREAAGSVPNFGNRKCYQLPPNARGLARRAIVRDAREGADFLMVKPALPYLDIMSEARLLAPDLPLACYQVSGEYAMIHAGAQAGVYELRAMAMETAEGFLRAGCTLILTYFTPDFLDWLDEPADDELSADTWLTQQRAREPSVPCTWWVRVACLEPRMQGWTPCVHCWPVLLLLLLCLSSCLCAPDDAGARGASPACSPTMRPPWTSGAPPASSPSPAVTAASTASTAFRSPGTPSSPAGSSARWDRLSLDSTVDIPPDTPLLYSHAPYRDKNAHAPRSPFTSPRRGPPSAFAVRGSNGHAFELLLAGGSPPSSPRTTYASTLRTHRRAHRLGSLLYSSALFCLAFTSLAAAAVLGWAGHFVYTRHAALATAVFAPPMQPQTRDVEGGAPPFPPSGATTRAPGAVGDGREVDRGDVDAVEQELDRRLSELGLASTRDELTCESVEASRSLLRRYGGLRTSSASSSSSSSSTAATAPGRTLLALNLYNSEAVIPSLAHALLRVAAFLGPDNVHVSIFENGSTDRTVAALAHLARALSALGADHDVLSDARHTDWNKVDRIDQLAVYRNVALAPLTTTTTNGTAFTDVVFVNDVFTCPGDVLELLFQRRVQSADAACGMDWRANKGPGHWWRDSVVYYDSWVGRTLSGKMLRPRTDLFQEFHDGVDGLFGGEGDEASQERFRRGLPTPVYSCWNGMLALDARPFTSTAPAPRYDPSSSSSAHRTSWHRAPPVHAAEPVRFRSALHREGECAASECKTLAKDLWSRGYDRWLVRRLAIPVHACSR
;
A
#
# COMPACT_ATOMS: atom_id res chain seq x y z
N MET A 1 -10.75 -51.31 -47.29
CA MET A 1 -11.48 -50.09 -46.89
C MET A 1 -10.46 -49.03 -46.56
N THR A 2 -10.75 -47.76 -46.82
CA THR A 2 -9.83 -46.62 -46.55
C THR A 2 -9.71 -46.35 -45.05
N PRO A 3 -8.53 -45.94 -44.54
CA PRO A 3 -8.39 -45.47 -43.17
C PRO A 3 -9.17 -44.16 -42.98
N THR A 4 -9.95 -44.07 -41.91
CA THR A 4 -10.67 -42.85 -41.52
C THR A 4 -9.67 -41.79 -41.03
N PRO A 5 -9.72 -40.54 -41.49
CA PRO A 5 -8.86 -39.49 -40.93
C PRO A 5 -9.27 -39.22 -39.49
N ILE A 6 -8.29 -39.24 -38.57
CA ILE A 6 -8.48 -38.76 -37.21
C ILE A 6 -8.62 -37.25 -37.28
N ALA A 7 -9.83 -36.74 -37.01
CA ALA A 7 -10.07 -35.31 -36.91
C ALA A 7 -9.39 -34.78 -35.64
N GLY A 8 -8.18 -34.23 -35.81
CA GLY A 8 -7.47 -33.53 -34.75
C GLY A 8 -8.23 -32.27 -34.36
N SER A 9 -9.06 -32.36 -33.33
CA SER A 9 -9.73 -31.21 -32.73
C SER A 9 -8.69 -30.36 -32.02
N HIS A 10 -8.12 -29.39 -32.74
CA HIS A 10 -7.40 -28.28 -32.15
C HIS A 10 -8.37 -27.52 -31.23
N GLN A 11 -8.33 -27.86 -29.95
CA GLN A 11 -9.16 -27.25 -28.91
C GLN A 11 -8.52 -25.91 -28.54
N GLU A 12 -8.69 -24.95 -29.46
CA GLU A 12 -8.14 -23.60 -29.39
C GLU A 12 -8.59 -22.94 -28.08
N THR A 13 -7.62 -22.58 -27.24
CA THR A 13 -7.84 -22.13 -25.86
C THR A 13 -8.39 -20.70 -25.86
N ALA A 14 -9.69 -20.58 -26.13
CA ALA A 14 -10.40 -19.33 -26.30
C ALA A 14 -10.20 -18.39 -25.09
N VAL A 15 -9.43 -17.33 -25.30
CA VAL A 15 -9.19 -16.29 -24.29
C VAL A 15 -10.52 -15.66 -23.88
N PRO A 16 -10.84 -15.54 -22.57
CA PRO A 16 -12.07 -14.89 -22.11
C PRO A 16 -12.20 -13.48 -22.68
N ARG A 17 -13.40 -13.09 -23.12
CA ARG A 17 -13.65 -11.83 -23.83
C ARG A 17 -13.21 -10.61 -23.00
N GLU A 18 -13.38 -10.71 -21.70
CA GLU A 18 -13.04 -9.73 -20.67
C GLU A 18 -11.52 -9.51 -20.53
N ALA A 19 -10.69 -10.45 -21.01
CA ALA A 19 -9.24 -10.34 -21.04
C ALA A 19 -8.70 -9.79 -22.39
N ILE A 20 -9.52 -9.69 -23.43
CA ILE A 20 -9.09 -9.23 -24.77
C ILE A 20 -9.13 -7.70 -24.84
N LEU A 21 -8.18 -7.05 -24.17
CA LEU A 21 -8.07 -5.58 -24.15
C LEU A 21 -7.45 -4.98 -25.43
N ALA A 22 -6.73 -5.78 -26.22
CA ALA A 22 -6.00 -5.33 -27.42
C ALA A 22 -6.87 -4.62 -28.47
N GLY A 23 -8.17 -4.92 -28.51
CA GLY A 23 -9.14 -4.20 -29.35
C GLY A 23 -9.14 -2.70 -29.09
N GLY A 24 -8.87 -2.25 -27.87
CA GLY A 24 -8.89 -0.84 -27.48
C GLY A 24 -7.63 -0.01 -27.80
N TYR A 25 -6.52 -0.60 -28.26
CA TYR A 25 -5.25 0.12 -28.42
C TYR A 25 -4.35 -0.31 -29.61
N HIS A 26 -4.82 -1.19 -30.49
CA HIS A 26 -4.02 -1.67 -31.63
C HIS A 26 -3.68 -0.58 -32.66
N HIS A 27 -4.61 0.36 -32.92
CA HIS A 27 -4.44 1.46 -33.89
C HIS A 27 -3.93 2.76 -33.22
N PRO A 28 -3.12 3.62 -33.88
CA PRO A 28 -2.62 4.88 -33.30
C PRO A 28 -3.72 5.76 -32.68
N LEU A 29 -4.80 6.03 -33.43
CA LEU A 29 -5.96 6.78 -32.91
C LEU A 29 -6.61 6.12 -31.69
N LEU A 30 -6.63 4.79 -31.63
CA LEU A 30 -7.22 4.08 -30.48
C LEU A 30 -6.35 4.21 -29.22
N ARG A 31 -5.00 4.22 -29.36
CA ARG A 31 -4.09 4.57 -28.25
C ARG A 31 -4.36 5.99 -27.76
N SER A 32 -4.51 6.94 -28.68
CA SER A 32 -4.85 8.33 -28.37
C SER A 32 -6.14 8.43 -27.54
N LEU A 33 -7.20 7.73 -27.95
CA LEU A 33 -8.50 7.71 -27.28
C LEU A 33 -8.51 7.02 -25.88
N GLN A 34 -7.41 6.39 -25.43
CA GLN A 34 -7.28 5.92 -24.04
C GLN A 34 -6.79 7.01 -23.08
N ALA A 35 -6.31 8.16 -23.57
CA ALA A 35 -5.81 9.24 -22.72
C ALA A 35 -6.95 10.13 -22.20
N GLU A 36 -7.00 10.36 -20.88
CA GLU A 36 -7.92 11.35 -20.28
C GLU A 36 -7.62 12.80 -20.71
N ARG A 37 -6.38 13.06 -21.15
CA ARG A 37 -5.88 14.37 -21.55
C ARG A 37 -4.64 14.24 -22.44
N HIS A 38 -4.59 15.00 -23.53
CA HIS A 38 -3.38 15.17 -24.35
C HIS A 38 -2.58 16.40 -23.94
N LEU A 39 -1.28 16.38 -24.19
CA LEU A 39 -0.40 17.53 -24.00
C LEU A 39 -0.71 18.62 -25.03
N THR A 40 -0.76 19.87 -24.59
CA THR A 40 -0.90 21.03 -25.48
C THR A 40 0.01 22.17 -25.01
N LYS A 41 0.38 23.08 -25.92
CA LYS A 41 1.26 24.23 -25.63
C LYS A 41 0.73 25.13 -24.50
N ASP A 42 -0.60 25.25 -24.38
CA ASP A 42 -1.29 26.02 -23.35
C ASP A 42 -1.11 25.44 -21.93
N MET A 43 -0.70 24.17 -21.80
CA MET A 43 -0.40 23.52 -20.50
C MET A 43 1.04 23.75 -20.03
N LEU A 44 1.88 24.46 -20.80
CA LEU A 44 3.30 24.66 -20.49
C LEU A 44 3.55 25.99 -19.79
N MET A 45 4.36 25.94 -18.73
CA MET A 45 4.88 27.12 -18.02
C MET A 45 6.40 27.07 -17.96
N TYR A 46 7.05 28.02 -18.63
CA TYR A 46 8.51 28.03 -18.74
C TYR A 46 9.17 28.73 -17.53
N PRO A 47 10.04 28.06 -16.76
CA PRO A 47 10.78 28.70 -15.67
C PRO A 47 11.98 29.48 -16.21
N ILE A 48 12.07 30.78 -15.90
CA ILE A 48 13.14 31.66 -16.39
C ILE A 48 13.82 32.43 -15.26
N PHE A 49 15.16 32.48 -15.32
CA PHE A 49 16.02 33.12 -14.31
C PHE A 49 16.42 34.51 -14.78
N ILE A 50 16.03 35.55 -14.03
CA ILE A 50 16.34 36.95 -14.35
C ILE A 50 17.35 37.48 -13.34
N THR A 51 18.45 38.08 -13.81
CA THR A 51 19.49 38.67 -12.97
C THR A 51 19.44 40.21 -13.00
N ASP A 52 20.08 40.83 -12.03
CA ASP A 52 20.21 42.30 -11.86
C ASP A 52 21.24 42.94 -12.81
N GLU A 53 22.14 42.14 -13.41
CA GLU A 53 23.00 42.58 -14.52
C GLU A 53 22.19 42.76 -15.83
N PRO A 54 21.94 43.99 -16.32
CA PRO A 54 20.89 44.25 -17.30
C PRO A 54 21.10 43.60 -18.68
N ASP A 55 22.35 43.39 -19.08
CA ASP A 55 22.72 42.85 -20.40
C ASP A 55 23.21 41.38 -20.35
N ALA A 56 23.09 40.72 -19.20
CA ALA A 56 23.60 39.37 -18.98
C ALA A 56 22.94 38.29 -19.86
N VAL A 57 23.77 37.34 -20.32
CA VAL A 57 23.36 36.08 -20.97
C VAL A 57 24.31 34.99 -20.45
N VAL A 58 23.99 34.39 -19.29
CA VAL A 58 24.93 33.52 -18.56
C VAL A 58 24.42 32.08 -18.51
N ASP A 59 25.15 31.16 -19.15
CA ASP A 59 24.86 29.72 -19.14
C ASP A 59 24.93 29.09 -17.75
N ILE A 60 23.94 28.26 -17.42
CA ILE A 60 23.86 27.50 -16.17
C ILE A 60 24.38 26.08 -16.46
N LYS A 61 25.62 25.79 -16.05
CA LYS A 61 26.34 24.59 -16.53
C LYS A 61 25.68 23.26 -16.13
N SER A 62 25.05 23.21 -14.95
CA SER A 62 24.34 22.03 -14.47
C SER A 62 22.91 21.90 -15.00
N LEU A 63 22.43 22.85 -15.81
CA LEU A 63 21.08 22.89 -16.36
C LEU A 63 21.13 23.19 -17.87
N PRO A 64 21.41 22.17 -18.72
CA PRO A 64 21.73 22.36 -20.14
C PRO A 64 20.75 23.24 -20.91
N GLY A 65 21.24 24.11 -21.79
CA GLY A 65 20.43 25.05 -22.58
C GLY A 65 19.83 26.24 -21.79
N GLN A 66 19.74 26.16 -20.47
CA GLN A 66 19.15 27.20 -19.63
C GLN A 66 20.19 28.27 -19.25
N LYS A 67 19.72 29.52 -19.16
CA LYS A 67 20.56 30.69 -18.88
C LYS A 67 19.92 31.62 -17.84
N ARG A 68 20.74 32.43 -17.18
CA ARG A 68 20.31 33.67 -16.52
C ARG A 68 20.29 34.80 -17.54
N TRP A 69 19.22 35.59 -17.53
CA TRP A 69 18.98 36.69 -18.46
C TRP A 69 18.95 38.03 -17.76
N GLY A 70 19.64 39.02 -18.32
CA GLY A 70 19.47 40.42 -17.99
C GLY A 70 18.20 41.00 -18.63
N ILE A 71 17.62 42.03 -18.01
CA ILE A 71 16.36 42.64 -18.45
C ILE A 71 16.39 43.13 -19.91
N ASN A 72 17.52 43.66 -20.38
CA ASN A 72 17.69 44.17 -21.76
C ASN A 72 17.72 43.05 -22.82
N LYS A 73 17.84 41.78 -22.40
CA LYS A 73 17.88 40.61 -23.30
C LYS A 73 16.57 39.83 -23.32
N LEU A 74 15.72 40.06 -22.33
CA LEU A 74 14.50 39.28 -22.07
C LEU A 74 13.47 39.37 -23.21
N GLU A 75 13.31 40.55 -23.84
CA GLU A 75 12.39 40.74 -24.97
C GLU A 75 12.81 39.89 -26.20
N ALA A 76 14.08 39.97 -26.60
CA ALA A 76 14.61 39.21 -27.73
C ALA A 76 14.63 37.68 -27.49
N PHE A 77 14.76 37.24 -26.24
CA PHE A 77 14.68 35.84 -25.84
C PHE A 77 13.25 35.29 -25.86
N LEU A 78 12.27 36.04 -25.34
CA LEU A 78 10.89 35.57 -25.26
C LEU A 78 10.13 35.69 -26.59
N ALA A 79 10.40 36.71 -27.42
CA ALA A 79 9.71 36.93 -28.69
C ALA A 79 9.59 35.68 -29.59
N PRO A 80 10.66 34.91 -29.89
CA PRO A 80 10.55 33.69 -30.69
C PRO A 80 9.76 32.57 -29.99
N LEU A 81 9.80 32.47 -28.66
CA LEU A 81 9.04 31.46 -27.92
C LEU A 81 7.54 31.80 -27.90
N VAL A 82 7.18 33.08 -27.74
CA VAL A 82 5.80 33.57 -27.85
C VAL A 82 5.27 33.35 -29.27
N ALA A 83 6.09 33.58 -30.31
CA ALA A 83 5.72 33.27 -31.69
C ALA A 83 5.46 31.78 -31.94
N LYS A 84 6.18 30.87 -31.25
CA LYS A 84 5.92 29.42 -31.23
C LYS A 84 4.71 29.02 -30.36
N GLY A 85 4.06 29.96 -29.68
CA GLY A 85 2.87 29.70 -28.86
C GLY A 85 3.10 29.56 -27.35
N LEU A 86 4.23 30.04 -26.80
CA LEU A 86 4.43 30.12 -25.34
C LEU A 86 3.31 30.95 -24.68
N ARG A 87 2.56 30.35 -23.74
CA ARG A 87 1.43 31.00 -23.06
C ARG A 87 1.69 31.43 -21.63
N SER A 88 2.66 30.83 -20.94
CA SER A 88 2.97 31.22 -19.57
C SER A 88 4.45 31.06 -19.19
N VAL A 89 4.92 31.94 -18.29
CA VAL A 89 6.26 31.91 -17.71
C VAL A 89 6.20 32.01 -16.19
N ILE A 90 7.19 31.46 -15.49
CA ILE A 90 7.41 31.69 -14.05
C ILE A 90 8.80 32.30 -13.82
N LEU A 91 8.81 33.46 -13.16
CA LEU A 91 10.01 34.28 -12.94
C LEU A 91 10.71 33.89 -11.64
N PHE A 92 12.03 33.69 -11.74
CA PHE A 92 12.95 33.55 -10.60
C PHE A 92 13.98 34.68 -10.62
N GLY A 93 14.03 35.47 -9.54
CA GLY A 93 15.01 36.53 -9.36
C GLY A 93 16.36 35.99 -8.91
N VAL A 94 17.43 36.43 -9.55
CA VAL A 94 18.81 36.05 -9.21
C VAL A 94 19.64 37.30 -9.00
N PRO A 95 19.45 38.01 -7.87
CA PRO A 95 20.28 39.15 -7.51
C PRO A 95 21.69 38.68 -7.15
N LEU A 96 22.67 39.25 -7.84
CA LEU A 96 24.11 39.04 -7.64
C LEU A 96 24.80 40.31 -7.11
N HIS A 97 24.16 41.47 -7.25
CA HIS A 97 24.70 42.81 -6.94
C HIS A 97 23.82 43.62 -5.95
N MET A 98 22.61 43.15 -5.63
CA MET A 98 21.80 43.69 -4.53
C MET A 98 22.24 43.13 -3.17
N ASP A 99 22.30 43.98 -2.13
CA ASP A 99 22.64 43.59 -0.76
C ASP A 99 21.57 42.67 -0.15
N LYS A 100 21.96 41.44 0.20
CA LYS A 100 21.09 40.44 0.85
C LYS A 100 21.14 40.59 2.37
N ASP A 101 19.99 40.45 3.04
CA ASP A 101 19.87 40.60 4.50
C ASP A 101 19.02 39.49 5.14
N ALA A 102 18.94 39.44 6.47
CA ALA A 102 18.18 38.42 7.20
C ALA A 102 16.64 38.51 7.06
N ARG A 103 16.11 39.52 6.35
CA ARG A 103 14.67 39.68 6.05
C ARG A 103 14.33 39.34 4.58
N GLY A 104 15.34 39.25 3.72
CA GLY A 104 15.14 39.29 2.27
C GLY A 104 14.50 40.61 1.84
N SER A 105 14.93 41.74 2.42
CA SER A 105 14.41 43.08 2.08
C SER A 105 14.44 43.40 0.57
N PRO A 106 15.43 42.94 -0.23
CA PRO A 106 15.37 43.13 -1.68
C PRO A 106 14.16 42.49 -2.36
N ALA A 107 13.51 41.46 -1.80
CA ALA A 107 12.53 40.62 -2.50
C ALA A 107 11.31 41.36 -3.09
N ASP A 108 10.97 42.54 -2.55
CA ASP A 108 9.88 43.42 -3.03
C ASP A 108 10.38 44.80 -3.49
N ASP A 109 11.69 45.01 -3.60
CA ASP A 109 12.25 46.28 -4.09
C ASP A 109 11.77 46.52 -5.54
N PRO A 110 11.23 47.73 -5.86
CA PRO A 110 10.71 48.05 -7.20
C PRO A 110 11.69 47.90 -8.37
N SER A 111 13.00 47.81 -8.09
CA SER A 111 14.11 47.58 -9.02
C SER A 111 14.54 46.12 -9.15
N THR A 112 13.92 45.17 -8.43
CA THR A 112 14.26 43.74 -8.54
C THR A 112 14.15 43.20 -9.96
N PRO A 113 14.97 42.19 -10.31
CA PRO A 113 14.86 41.45 -11.56
C PRO A 113 13.44 40.94 -11.84
N VAL A 114 12.71 40.45 -10.82
CA VAL A 114 11.34 39.94 -10.97
C VAL A 114 10.34 41.07 -11.26
N ILE A 115 10.38 42.18 -10.53
CA ILE A 115 9.44 43.29 -10.73
C ILE A 115 9.71 44.00 -12.08
N LEU A 116 10.98 44.17 -12.46
CA LEU A 116 11.34 44.73 -13.77
C LEU A 116 10.92 43.80 -14.92
N ALA A 117 11.21 42.49 -14.83
CA ALA A 117 10.78 41.51 -15.83
C ALA A 117 9.26 41.41 -15.94
N THR A 118 8.53 41.44 -14.82
CA THR A 118 7.07 41.46 -14.82
C THR A 118 6.55 42.64 -15.62
N LYS A 119 7.01 43.87 -15.32
CA LYS A 119 6.60 45.08 -16.04
C LYS A 119 6.92 45.01 -17.53
N LEU A 120 8.14 44.60 -17.90
CA LEU A 120 8.55 44.48 -19.31
C LEU A 120 7.72 43.44 -20.07
N ILE A 121 7.46 42.28 -19.47
CA ILE A 121 6.65 41.22 -20.10
C ILE A 121 5.19 41.66 -20.25
N ARG A 122 4.62 42.36 -19.27
CA ARG A 122 3.24 42.87 -19.36
C ARG A 122 3.06 43.95 -20.43
N ASP A 123 4.10 44.75 -20.71
CA ASP A 123 4.14 45.72 -21.81
C ASP A 123 4.31 45.03 -23.18
N ARG A 124 5.35 44.20 -23.33
CA ARG A 124 5.75 43.61 -24.62
C ARG A 124 4.94 42.40 -25.07
N PHE A 125 4.49 41.59 -24.13
CA PHE A 125 3.77 40.35 -24.38
C PHE A 125 2.46 40.34 -23.57
N PRO A 126 1.50 41.24 -23.88
CA PRO A 126 0.30 41.45 -23.05
C PRO A 126 -0.60 40.21 -22.94
N SER A 127 -0.47 39.24 -23.86
CA SER A 127 -1.14 37.94 -23.87
C SER A 127 -0.41 36.82 -23.13
N LEU A 128 0.83 37.05 -22.67
CA LEU A 128 1.64 36.07 -21.93
C LEU A 128 1.29 36.10 -20.44
N VAL A 129 0.93 34.95 -19.87
CA VAL A 129 0.68 34.80 -18.43
C VAL A 129 2.01 34.84 -17.68
N VAL A 130 2.03 35.60 -16.58
CA VAL A 130 3.25 35.85 -15.79
C VAL A 130 3.01 35.38 -14.36
N ALA A 131 3.72 34.33 -13.97
CA ALA A 131 3.81 33.86 -12.60
C ALA A 131 5.13 34.35 -11.95
N CYS A 132 5.11 34.62 -10.65
CA CYS A 132 6.31 34.97 -9.88
C CYS A 132 6.46 34.03 -8.68
N ASP A 133 7.65 33.45 -8.49
CA ASP A 133 7.92 32.63 -7.30
C ASP A 133 8.04 33.52 -6.06
N VAL A 134 7.18 33.30 -5.06
CA VAL A 134 7.21 34.03 -3.80
C VAL A 134 8.00 33.21 -2.79
N CYS A 135 9.22 33.67 -2.53
CA CYS A 135 10.20 33.06 -1.64
C CYS A 135 11.24 34.11 -1.22
N LEU A 136 11.98 33.84 -0.15
CA LEU A 136 13.07 34.70 0.36
C LEU A 136 14.47 34.09 0.19
N CYS A 137 14.61 32.86 -0.34
CA CYS A 137 15.91 32.17 -0.30
C CYS A 137 16.91 32.63 -1.37
N GLU A 138 16.44 33.37 -2.38
CA GLU A 138 17.24 34.10 -3.36
C GLU A 138 17.73 35.46 -2.81
N TYR A 139 17.05 36.01 -1.80
CA TYR A 139 17.21 37.38 -1.29
C TYR A 139 17.79 37.47 0.12
N THR A 140 17.85 36.37 0.87
CA THR A 140 18.33 36.32 2.26
C THR A 140 19.83 36.06 2.37
N ASP A 141 20.48 36.71 3.34
CA ASP A 141 21.91 36.50 3.66
C ASP A 141 22.24 35.06 4.13
N HIS A 142 21.23 34.33 4.61
CA HIS A 142 21.33 32.95 5.09
C HIS A 142 20.79 31.90 4.10
N GLY A 143 20.15 32.30 3.00
CA GLY A 143 19.65 31.37 1.98
C GLY A 143 18.53 30.43 2.44
N HIS A 144 17.66 30.89 3.36
CA HIS A 144 16.49 30.13 3.82
C HIS A 144 15.19 30.77 3.31
N CYS A 145 14.09 30.02 3.36
CA CYS A 145 12.82 30.42 2.76
C CYS A 145 11.94 31.28 3.67
N GLY A 146 12.44 31.72 4.83
CA GLY A 146 11.71 32.49 5.84
C GLY A 146 12.68 33.26 6.75
N GLU A 147 12.15 34.24 7.48
CA GLU A 147 12.87 34.95 8.54
C GLU A 147 13.21 33.99 9.69
N LEU A 148 14.30 34.25 10.42
CA LEU A 148 14.76 33.41 11.54
C LEU A 148 14.34 33.99 12.90
N CYS A 149 14.11 33.11 13.88
CA CYS A 149 13.83 33.51 15.26
C CYS A 149 15.00 34.31 15.85
N PRO A 150 14.75 35.46 16.50
CA PRO A 150 15.74 36.14 17.33
C PRO A 150 16.32 35.22 18.41
N ALA A 151 17.60 35.39 18.74
CA ALA A 151 18.32 34.45 19.62
C ALA A 151 17.74 34.41 21.04
N ASP A 152 17.19 35.52 21.52
CA ASP A 152 16.49 35.69 22.79
C ASP A 152 15.13 34.94 22.85
N GLN A 153 14.57 34.58 21.68
CA GLN A 153 13.28 33.87 21.57
C GLN A 153 13.44 32.35 21.39
N LEU A 154 14.68 31.87 21.15
CA LEU A 154 15.02 30.45 21.18
C LEU A 154 14.99 29.91 22.61
N THR A 155 14.61 28.64 22.79
CA THR A 155 14.69 28.00 24.12
C THR A 155 16.15 27.89 24.60
N PRO A 156 16.42 27.76 25.91
CA PRO A 156 17.79 27.60 26.42
C PRO A 156 18.55 26.41 25.82
N ALA A 157 17.84 25.34 25.43
CA ALA A 157 18.42 24.20 24.73
C ALA A 157 18.83 24.55 23.29
N GLU A 158 17.99 25.28 22.55
CA GLU A 158 18.27 25.75 21.19
C GLU A 158 19.38 26.81 21.16
N GLN A 159 19.40 27.73 22.13
CA GLN A 159 20.49 28.69 22.32
C GLN A 159 21.82 27.96 22.56
N THR A 160 21.83 26.97 23.46
CA THR A 160 23.03 26.15 23.76
C THR A 160 23.48 25.33 22.54
N ALA A 161 22.55 24.86 21.72
CA ALA A 161 22.83 24.14 20.48
C ALA A 161 23.21 25.05 19.29
N GLY A 162 23.16 26.38 19.44
CA GLY A 162 23.38 27.34 18.35
C GLY A 162 22.33 27.26 17.23
N ALA A 163 21.13 26.77 17.55
CA ALA A 163 20.09 26.44 16.58
C ALA A 163 19.60 27.65 15.77
N LYS A 164 19.09 27.36 14.57
CA LYS A 164 18.53 28.35 13.64
C LYS A 164 17.12 27.93 13.24
N VAL A 165 16.15 28.47 13.96
CA VAL A 165 14.72 28.17 13.83
C VAL A 165 14.06 29.25 12.96
N ILE A 166 13.04 28.88 12.19
CA ILE A 166 12.27 29.79 11.35
C ILE A 166 11.17 30.46 12.18
N ASP A 167 11.08 31.79 12.11
CA ASP A 167 9.94 32.54 12.65
C ASP A 167 8.80 32.50 11.63
N ASN A 168 7.88 31.54 11.80
CA ASN A 168 6.78 31.35 10.87
C ASN A 168 5.85 32.59 10.79
N PRO A 169 5.41 33.23 11.89
CA PRO A 169 4.60 34.45 11.83
C PRO A 169 5.25 35.63 11.09
N ARG A 170 6.56 35.88 11.28
CA ARG A 170 7.29 36.92 10.52
C ARG A 170 7.44 36.54 9.06
N SER A 171 7.83 35.29 8.78
CA SER A 171 7.98 34.75 7.43
C SER A 171 6.68 34.90 6.63
N VAL A 172 5.54 34.50 7.20
CA VAL A 172 4.22 34.62 6.56
C VAL A 172 3.90 36.08 6.21
N ARG A 173 4.12 37.03 7.14
CA ARG A 173 3.92 38.47 6.87
C ARG A 173 4.83 38.96 5.74
N ARG A 174 6.10 38.56 5.74
CA ARG A 174 7.05 38.93 4.69
C ARG A 174 6.65 38.37 3.32
N MET A 175 6.04 37.17 3.26
CA MET A 175 5.48 36.65 2.00
C MET A 175 4.25 37.44 1.52
N GLN A 176 3.44 38.01 2.41
CA GLN A 176 2.35 38.92 2.03
C GLN A 176 2.89 40.18 1.36
N ASP A 177 3.94 40.81 1.92
CA ASP A 177 4.61 41.98 1.32
C ASP A 177 5.05 41.69 -0.13
N VAL A 178 5.80 40.60 -0.31
CA VAL A 178 6.41 40.19 -1.60
C VAL A 178 5.35 39.81 -2.63
N ALA A 179 4.36 38.98 -2.24
CA ALA A 179 3.27 38.60 -3.14
C ALA A 179 2.48 39.83 -3.61
N LEU A 180 2.21 40.78 -2.70
CA LEU A 180 1.50 42.00 -3.04
C LEU A 180 2.33 42.95 -3.92
N ALA A 181 3.65 43.02 -3.74
CA ALA A 181 4.53 43.79 -4.61
C ALA A 181 4.57 43.23 -6.04
N TYR A 182 4.65 41.90 -6.20
CA TYR A 182 4.57 41.25 -7.51
C TYR A 182 3.19 41.44 -8.17
N ALA A 183 2.09 41.32 -7.41
CA ALA A 183 0.74 41.60 -7.92
C ALA A 183 0.59 43.06 -8.39
N ARG A 184 1.13 44.03 -7.61
CA ARG A 184 1.21 45.45 -8.00
C ARG A 184 2.10 45.70 -9.22
N ALA A 185 3.13 44.88 -9.45
CA ALA A 185 3.96 44.92 -10.66
C ALA A 185 3.26 44.37 -11.91
N GLY A 186 2.11 43.71 -11.76
CA GLY A 186 1.32 43.14 -12.86
C GLY A 186 1.43 41.62 -13.00
N ALA A 187 1.92 40.89 -11.99
CA ALA A 187 1.92 39.44 -11.99
C ALA A 187 0.48 38.91 -12.03
N HIS A 188 0.22 37.97 -12.94
CA HIS A 188 -1.08 37.29 -13.06
C HIS A 188 -1.23 36.20 -12.00
N ILE A 189 -0.12 35.60 -11.59
CA ILE A 189 -0.08 34.53 -10.59
C ILE A 189 1.09 34.79 -9.63
N VAL A 190 0.85 34.66 -8.34
CA VAL A 190 1.91 34.55 -7.32
C VAL A 190 1.99 33.10 -6.86
N ALA A 191 3.21 32.58 -6.73
CA ALA A 191 3.46 31.16 -6.46
C ALA A 191 4.31 30.96 -5.19
N PRO A 192 3.71 30.86 -3.98
CA PRO A 192 4.44 30.78 -2.72
C PRO A 192 5.12 29.42 -2.54
N SER A 193 6.45 29.42 -2.65
CA SER A 193 7.29 28.21 -2.69
C SER A 193 8.04 27.95 -1.37
N ASP A 194 7.75 28.74 -0.37
CA ASP A 194 8.36 28.83 0.95
C ASP A 194 8.10 27.63 1.87
N MET A 195 6.91 27.01 1.80
CA MET A 195 6.39 25.96 2.70
C MET A 195 6.12 26.39 4.16
N MET A 196 5.89 27.67 4.43
CA MET A 196 5.45 28.15 5.75
C MET A 196 4.00 27.73 6.05
N ASP A 197 3.66 27.57 7.32
CA ASP A 197 2.32 27.24 7.76
C ASP A 197 1.42 28.48 7.75
N GLY A 198 0.28 28.42 7.05
CA GLY A 198 -0.70 29.50 6.96
C GLY A 198 -0.45 30.58 5.89
N ARG A 199 0.60 30.45 5.07
CA ARG A 199 0.94 31.52 4.10
C ARG A 199 -0.10 31.73 2.99
N ILE A 200 -0.88 30.71 2.62
CA ILE A 200 -1.84 30.82 1.51
C ILE A 200 -3.01 31.70 1.94
N GLY A 201 -3.59 31.45 3.12
CA GLY A 201 -4.70 32.26 3.64
C GLY A 201 -4.26 33.71 3.89
N ALA A 202 -3.05 33.90 4.43
CA ALA A 202 -2.47 35.21 4.63
C ALA A 202 -2.27 35.98 3.31
N ILE A 203 -1.71 35.35 2.28
CA ILE A 203 -1.49 35.98 0.96
C ILE A 203 -2.82 36.23 0.25
N LYS A 204 -3.77 35.28 0.28
CA LYS A 204 -5.10 35.44 -0.33
C LYS A 204 -5.86 36.61 0.30
N GLN A 205 -5.81 36.75 1.63
CA GLN A 205 -6.38 37.90 2.33
C GLN A 205 -5.70 39.21 1.92
N ALA A 206 -4.36 39.29 1.90
CA ALA A 206 -3.63 40.49 1.49
C ALA A 206 -3.91 40.90 0.03
N LEU A 207 -4.09 39.93 -0.87
CA LEU A 207 -4.53 40.17 -2.24
C LEU A 207 -5.97 40.69 -2.30
N VAL A 208 -6.90 40.14 -1.51
CA VAL A 208 -8.29 40.64 -1.42
C VAL A 208 -8.33 42.07 -0.88
N ASP A 209 -7.68 42.34 0.25
CA ASP A 209 -7.67 43.66 0.92
C ASP A 209 -7.08 44.76 0.03
N ALA A 210 -6.08 44.43 -0.77
CA ALA A 210 -5.46 45.34 -1.74
C ALA A 210 -6.17 45.38 -3.12
N GLY A 211 -7.30 44.69 -3.30
CA GLY A 211 -8.10 44.70 -4.52
C GLY A 211 -7.56 43.84 -5.68
N PHE A 212 -6.62 42.95 -5.43
CA PHE A 212 -6.05 42.00 -6.40
C PHE A 212 -6.67 40.60 -6.34
N GLY A 213 -7.47 40.27 -5.32
CA GLY A 213 -7.98 38.91 -5.09
C GLY A 213 -8.85 38.29 -6.20
N ASN A 214 -9.31 39.11 -7.16
CA ASN A 214 -10.04 38.69 -8.37
C ASN A 214 -9.23 38.82 -9.68
N ARG A 215 -7.94 39.18 -9.60
CA ARG A 215 -7.08 39.53 -10.74
C ARG A 215 -5.65 38.96 -10.67
N CYS A 216 -5.23 38.49 -9.50
CA CYS A 216 -3.98 37.76 -9.28
C CYS A 216 -4.29 36.42 -8.61
N SER A 217 -3.98 35.32 -9.29
CA SER A 217 -4.19 33.95 -8.78
C SER A 217 -3.07 33.53 -7.84
N LEU A 218 -3.37 32.56 -6.97
CA LEU A 218 -2.49 32.04 -5.94
C LEU A 218 -2.16 30.57 -6.21
N MET A 219 -0.96 30.30 -6.71
CA MET A 219 -0.49 28.94 -7.04
C MET A 219 0.37 28.37 -5.92
N ALA A 220 -0.25 27.60 -5.04
CA ALA A 220 0.38 27.09 -3.84
C ALA A 220 1.30 25.89 -4.15
N TYR A 221 2.57 25.96 -3.73
CA TYR A 221 3.48 24.81 -3.72
C TYR A 221 3.16 23.84 -2.57
N SER A 222 1.93 23.32 -2.53
CA SER A 222 1.37 22.58 -1.39
C SER A 222 2.09 21.28 -1.04
N ALA A 223 2.71 20.63 -2.02
CA ALA A 223 3.50 19.42 -1.81
C ALA A 223 4.94 19.60 -2.33
N LYS A 224 5.71 20.49 -1.68
CA LYS A 224 7.13 20.73 -1.97
C LYS A 224 8.04 19.92 -1.04
N PHE A 225 8.58 18.82 -1.53
CA PHE A 225 9.40 17.88 -0.78
C PHE A 225 10.86 18.31 -0.62
N ALA A 226 11.54 17.84 0.43
CA ALA A 226 12.96 18.06 0.75
C ALA A 226 13.89 17.18 -0.11
N SER A 227 13.77 17.29 -1.43
CA SER A 227 14.46 16.43 -2.40
C SER A 227 15.90 16.86 -2.72
N SER A 228 16.72 15.87 -3.10
CA SER A 228 18.05 16.08 -3.68
C SER A 228 18.02 16.65 -5.11
N MET A 229 16.88 16.52 -5.83
CA MET A 229 16.74 16.92 -7.24
C MET A 229 16.84 18.45 -7.48
N TYR A 230 16.99 19.27 -6.43
CA TYR A 230 17.14 20.73 -6.56
C TYR A 230 18.57 21.21 -6.84
N GLY A 231 19.55 20.31 -7.01
CA GLY A 231 20.97 20.67 -7.19
C GLY A 231 21.20 21.80 -8.21
N PRO A 232 20.87 21.60 -9.50
CA PRO A 232 21.12 22.63 -10.52
C PRO A 232 20.28 23.90 -10.35
N PHE A 233 19.08 23.83 -9.76
CA PHE A 233 18.29 25.03 -9.44
C PHE A 233 19.01 25.93 -8.42
N ARG A 234 19.73 25.35 -7.44
CA ARG A 234 20.48 26.16 -6.44
C ARG A 234 21.69 26.85 -7.06
N GLU A 235 22.31 26.27 -8.08
CA GLU A 235 23.30 26.96 -8.91
C GLU A 235 22.63 28.07 -9.72
N ALA A 236 21.54 27.76 -10.43
CA ALA A 236 20.79 28.70 -11.25
C ALA A 236 20.36 29.96 -10.47
N ALA A 237 19.71 29.77 -9.32
CA ALA A 237 19.13 30.83 -8.50
C ALA A 237 20.08 31.44 -7.46
N GLY A 238 21.30 30.90 -7.29
CA GLY A 238 22.24 31.34 -6.26
C GLY A 238 21.74 31.14 -4.82
N SER A 239 20.73 30.28 -4.61
CA SER A 239 20.02 30.10 -3.34
C SER A 239 20.44 28.84 -2.58
N VAL A 240 21.74 28.67 -2.36
CA VAL A 240 22.30 27.64 -1.45
C VAL A 240 22.10 28.09 0.01
N PRO A 241 21.58 27.25 0.93
CA PRO A 241 21.54 27.60 2.36
C PRO A 241 22.94 27.72 2.95
N ASN A 242 23.23 28.81 3.66
CA ASN A 242 24.56 29.04 4.24
C ASN A 242 24.83 28.24 5.51
N PHE A 243 23.82 27.57 6.06
CA PHE A 243 23.95 26.55 7.11
C PHE A 243 22.79 25.55 7.06
N GLY A 244 22.88 24.48 7.86
CA GLY A 244 21.75 23.57 8.10
C GLY A 244 21.20 22.91 6.83
N ASN A 245 19.87 22.84 6.74
CA ASN A 245 19.14 22.32 5.58
C ASN A 245 17.66 22.78 5.62
N ARG A 246 16.85 22.41 4.62
CA ARG A 246 15.45 22.84 4.48
C ARG A 246 14.39 21.84 4.99
N LYS A 247 14.79 20.76 5.69
CA LYS A 247 13.88 19.66 6.13
C LYS A 247 12.88 20.04 7.23
N CYS A 248 13.03 21.20 7.87
CA CYS A 248 12.11 21.68 8.90
C CYS A 248 10.85 22.36 8.32
N TYR A 249 10.73 22.46 6.98
CA TYR A 249 9.55 23.04 6.31
C TYR A 249 9.27 22.37 4.95
N GLN A 250 10.31 22.01 4.16
CA GLN A 250 10.11 21.14 2.99
C GLN A 250 9.78 19.71 3.45
N LEU A 251 8.75 19.10 2.85
CA LEU A 251 8.19 17.83 3.33
C LEU A 251 9.22 16.67 3.23
N PRO A 252 9.38 15.80 4.24
CA PRO A 252 10.19 14.61 4.11
C PRO A 252 9.70 13.72 2.95
N PRO A 253 10.58 13.15 2.10
CA PRO A 253 10.17 12.35 0.93
C PRO A 253 9.17 11.21 1.20
N ASN A 254 9.22 10.61 2.39
CA ASN A 254 8.31 9.54 2.81
C ASN A 254 7.03 10.04 3.51
N ALA A 255 6.83 11.35 3.66
CA ALA A 255 5.75 11.93 4.47
C ALA A 255 4.46 12.19 3.67
N ARG A 256 3.97 11.17 2.96
CA ARG A 256 2.67 11.14 2.24
C ARG A 256 1.54 11.83 3.02
N GLY A 257 1.37 11.46 4.30
CA GLY A 257 0.34 12.04 5.17
C GLY A 257 0.49 13.55 5.47
N LEU A 258 1.70 14.11 5.39
CA LEU A 258 1.91 15.56 5.49
C LEU A 258 1.57 16.26 4.17
N ALA A 259 1.90 15.66 3.02
CA ALA A 259 1.52 16.20 1.71
C ALA A 259 -0.01 16.28 1.56
N ARG A 260 -0.74 15.20 1.92
CA ARG A 260 -2.22 15.19 1.97
C ARG A 260 -2.77 16.32 2.83
N ARG A 261 -2.20 16.53 4.03
CA ARG A 261 -2.61 17.62 4.95
C ARG A 261 -2.32 19.01 4.39
N ALA A 262 -1.17 19.21 3.76
CA ALA A 262 -0.78 20.50 3.18
C ALA A 262 -1.63 20.84 1.94
N ILE A 263 -1.94 19.85 1.09
CA ILE A 263 -2.89 19.98 -0.04
C ILE A 263 -4.27 20.43 0.47
N VAL A 264 -4.84 19.71 1.44
CA VAL A 264 -6.18 20.02 1.98
C VAL A 264 -6.19 21.36 2.73
N ARG A 265 -5.10 21.73 3.40
CA ARG A 265 -4.94 23.06 4.01
C ARG A 265 -4.94 24.15 2.95
N ASP A 266 -4.03 24.08 1.99
CA ASP A 266 -3.81 25.14 1.01
C ASP A 266 -5.07 25.36 0.13
N ALA A 267 -5.79 24.29 -0.21
CA ALA A 267 -7.10 24.39 -0.87
C ALA A 267 -8.15 25.13 -0.01
N ARG A 268 -8.23 24.84 1.30
CA ARG A 268 -9.13 25.54 2.24
C ARG A 268 -8.70 26.98 2.53
N GLU A 269 -7.42 27.28 2.42
CA GLU A 269 -6.83 28.61 2.55
C GLU A 269 -7.02 29.48 1.28
N GLY A 270 -7.62 28.95 0.21
CA GLY A 270 -7.97 29.72 -0.98
C GLY A 270 -6.88 29.77 -2.05
N ALA A 271 -6.06 28.72 -2.18
CA ALA A 271 -5.24 28.51 -3.36
C ALA A 271 -6.11 28.32 -4.62
N ASP A 272 -5.77 29.00 -5.72
CA ASP A 272 -6.45 28.85 -7.01
C ASP A 272 -5.81 27.73 -7.88
N PHE A 273 -4.56 27.38 -7.59
CA PHE A 273 -3.85 26.22 -8.13
C PHE A 273 -3.09 25.51 -7.01
N LEU A 274 -3.03 24.19 -7.04
CA LEU A 274 -2.16 23.37 -6.18
C LEU A 274 -0.94 22.91 -6.96
N MET A 275 0.22 22.69 -6.32
CA MET A 275 1.42 22.18 -7.00
C MET A 275 2.18 21.11 -6.21
N VAL A 276 2.59 20.05 -6.93
CA VAL A 276 3.52 19.01 -6.46
C VAL A 276 4.92 19.26 -7.03
N LYS A 277 5.95 19.17 -6.17
CA LYS A 277 7.36 19.41 -6.52
C LYS A 277 8.31 18.60 -5.61
N PRO A 278 9.25 17.79 -6.14
CA PRO A 278 9.48 17.44 -7.55
C PRO A 278 8.31 16.69 -8.21
N ALA A 279 8.40 16.42 -9.52
CA ALA A 279 7.31 15.82 -10.29
C ALA A 279 7.42 14.30 -10.45
N LEU A 280 8.36 13.81 -11.26
CA LEU A 280 8.49 12.39 -11.62
C LEU A 280 8.61 11.43 -10.42
N PRO A 281 9.30 11.75 -9.31
CA PRO A 281 9.35 10.88 -8.14
C PRO A 281 8.11 10.95 -7.22
N TYR A 282 7.08 11.74 -7.57
CA TYR A 282 5.91 12.02 -6.71
C TYR A 282 4.58 12.01 -7.50
N LEU A 283 4.47 11.15 -8.51
CA LEU A 283 3.24 10.97 -9.31
C LEU A 283 2.05 10.44 -8.47
N ASP A 284 2.35 9.67 -7.41
CA ASP A 284 1.41 9.25 -6.38
C ASP A 284 0.77 10.46 -5.68
N ILE A 285 1.59 11.45 -5.29
CA ILE A 285 1.12 12.66 -4.63
C ILE A 285 0.32 13.56 -5.57
N MET A 286 0.60 13.54 -6.88
CA MET A 286 -0.26 14.21 -7.88
C MET A 286 -1.62 13.54 -8.00
N SER A 287 -1.66 12.20 -8.11
CA SER A 287 -2.90 11.42 -8.14
C SER A 287 -3.74 11.67 -6.87
N GLU A 288 -3.10 11.77 -5.70
CA GLU A 288 -3.78 12.15 -4.46
C GLU A 288 -4.24 13.60 -4.43
N ALA A 289 -3.47 14.56 -4.97
CA ALA A 289 -3.93 15.95 -5.08
C ALA A 289 -5.18 16.05 -5.98
N ARG A 290 -5.17 15.32 -7.11
CA ARG A 290 -6.28 15.18 -8.07
C ARG A 290 -7.54 14.58 -7.44
N LEU A 291 -7.40 13.74 -6.41
CA LEU A 291 -8.50 13.15 -5.62
C LEU A 291 -8.93 13.99 -4.41
N LEU A 292 -8.02 14.73 -3.78
CA LEU A 292 -8.28 15.53 -2.57
C LEU A 292 -8.90 16.91 -2.87
N ALA A 293 -8.60 17.46 -4.04
CA ALA A 293 -9.15 18.74 -4.51
C ALA A 293 -9.48 18.64 -6.01
N PRO A 294 -10.50 17.82 -6.37
CA PRO A 294 -10.74 17.44 -7.76
C PRO A 294 -11.20 18.58 -8.68
N ASP A 295 -11.61 19.71 -8.11
CA ASP A 295 -12.11 20.89 -8.82
C ASP A 295 -11.04 21.98 -8.98
N LEU A 296 -9.84 21.81 -8.38
CA LEU A 296 -8.73 22.76 -8.52
C LEU A 296 -7.74 22.32 -9.62
N PRO A 297 -7.23 23.26 -10.44
CA PRO A 297 -6.08 23.03 -11.30
C PRO A 297 -4.86 22.50 -10.51
N LEU A 298 -4.26 21.43 -11.02
CA LEU A 298 -3.08 20.78 -10.45
C LEU A 298 -1.85 21.08 -11.32
N ALA A 299 -0.96 21.91 -10.81
CA ALA A 299 0.35 22.13 -11.39
C ALA A 299 1.36 21.06 -10.93
N CYS A 300 2.36 20.80 -11.77
CA CYS A 300 3.46 19.90 -11.48
C CYS A 300 4.78 20.52 -11.98
N TYR A 301 5.86 20.40 -11.20
CA TYR A 301 7.15 21.01 -11.55
C TYR A 301 8.20 19.92 -11.78
N GLN A 302 8.54 19.69 -13.05
CA GLN A 302 9.67 18.86 -13.46
C GLN A 302 10.97 19.60 -13.12
N VAL A 303 11.60 19.26 -11.99
CA VAL A 303 12.64 20.12 -11.42
C VAL A 303 13.97 19.98 -12.16
N SER A 304 14.88 20.89 -11.83
CA SER A 304 16.20 21.00 -12.42
C SER A 304 16.99 19.69 -12.50
N GLY A 305 16.89 18.84 -11.48
CA GLY A 305 17.55 17.53 -11.44
C GLY A 305 16.83 16.46 -12.24
N GLU A 306 15.51 16.54 -12.43
CA GLU A 306 14.77 15.63 -13.33
C GLU A 306 15.13 15.92 -14.78
N TYR A 307 15.14 17.21 -15.16
CA TYR A 307 15.57 17.68 -16.48
C TYR A 307 17.02 17.30 -16.77
N ALA A 308 17.95 17.59 -15.85
CA ALA A 308 19.36 17.22 -16.00
C ALA A 308 19.58 15.70 -16.04
N MET A 309 18.79 14.91 -15.30
CA MET A 309 18.81 13.43 -15.34
C MET A 309 18.37 12.90 -16.70
N ILE A 310 17.32 13.46 -17.30
CA ILE A 310 16.84 13.08 -18.63
C ILE A 310 17.86 13.46 -19.70
N HIS A 311 18.43 14.67 -19.65
CA HIS A 311 19.53 15.05 -20.55
C HIS A 311 20.76 14.14 -20.42
N ALA A 312 21.15 13.78 -19.19
CA ALA A 312 22.29 12.89 -18.95
C ALA A 312 22.04 11.46 -19.47
N GLY A 313 20.84 10.91 -19.29
CA GLY A 313 20.47 9.60 -19.82
C GLY A 313 20.45 9.56 -21.35
N ALA A 314 19.92 10.60 -21.99
CA ALA A 314 19.94 10.72 -23.44
C ALA A 314 21.36 10.91 -24.00
N GLN A 315 22.20 11.73 -23.35
CA GLN A 315 23.62 11.90 -23.71
C GLN A 315 24.44 10.62 -23.53
N ALA A 316 24.10 9.79 -22.54
CA ALA A 316 24.70 8.49 -22.31
C ALA A 316 24.15 7.37 -23.22
N GLY A 317 23.19 7.68 -24.11
CA GLY A 317 22.60 6.70 -25.03
C GLY A 317 21.71 5.66 -24.35
N VAL A 318 21.06 6.00 -23.23
CA VAL A 318 20.10 5.12 -22.53
C VAL A 318 18.73 5.14 -23.21
N TYR A 319 18.35 6.29 -23.79
CA TYR A 319 17.09 6.52 -24.51
C TYR A 319 17.23 7.72 -25.46
N GLU A 320 16.19 7.99 -26.24
CA GLU A 320 16.04 9.23 -27.01
C GLU A 320 15.43 10.35 -26.13
N LEU A 321 15.82 11.60 -26.38
CA LEU A 321 15.49 12.76 -25.54
C LEU A 321 14.01 13.19 -25.68
N ARG A 322 13.50 13.35 -26.91
CA ARG A 322 12.10 13.73 -27.18
C ARG A 322 11.16 12.67 -26.64
N ALA A 323 11.44 11.38 -26.90
CA ALA A 323 10.66 10.25 -26.41
C ALA A 323 10.56 10.24 -24.87
N MET A 324 11.68 10.30 -24.15
CA MET A 324 11.66 10.30 -22.67
C MET A 324 11.02 11.57 -22.09
N ALA A 325 11.18 12.73 -22.74
CA ALA A 325 10.51 13.97 -22.33
C ALA A 325 8.99 13.88 -22.50
N MET A 326 8.51 13.39 -23.66
CA MET A 326 7.10 13.15 -23.94
C MET A 326 6.48 12.16 -22.95
N GLU A 327 7.07 10.97 -22.76
CA GLU A 327 6.59 9.96 -21.79
C GLU A 327 6.53 10.54 -20.36
N THR A 328 7.51 11.36 -19.98
CA THR A 328 7.52 12.03 -18.67
C THR A 328 6.36 13.03 -18.54
N ALA A 329 6.10 13.83 -19.57
CA ALA A 329 4.99 14.78 -19.59
C ALA A 329 3.61 14.08 -19.60
N GLU A 330 3.43 13.06 -20.42
CA GLU A 330 2.23 12.20 -20.43
C GLU A 330 2.03 11.51 -19.07
N GLY A 331 3.12 11.09 -18.41
CA GLY A 331 3.12 10.60 -17.04
C GLY A 331 2.57 11.60 -16.02
N PHE A 332 2.86 12.89 -16.18
CA PHE A 332 2.27 13.95 -15.35
C PHE A 332 0.78 14.16 -15.63
N LEU A 333 0.38 14.18 -16.91
CA LEU A 333 -1.03 14.34 -17.30
C LEU A 333 -1.89 13.17 -16.79
N ARG A 334 -1.39 11.93 -16.92
CA ARG A 334 -1.98 10.70 -16.37
C ARG A 334 -2.09 10.73 -14.84
N ALA A 335 -1.17 11.40 -14.16
CA ALA A 335 -1.25 11.63 -12.72
C ALA A 335 -2.18 12.81 -12.33
N GLY A 336 -2.90 13.38 -13.29
CA GLY A 336 -3.92 14.42 -13.10
C GLY A 336 -3.46 15.85 -13.37
N CYS A 337 -2.17 16.09 -13.67
CA CYS A 337 -1.62 17.42 -13.85
C CYS A 337 -2.29 18.19 -15.02
N THR A 338 -2.58 19.47 -14.80
CA THR A 338 -3.17 20.43 -15.77
C THR A 338 -2.18 21.48 -16.26
N LEU A 339 -1.07 21.70 -15.55
CA LEU A 339 -0.09 22.76 -15.83
C LEU A 339 1.33 22.29 -15.50
N ILE A 340 2.17 22.10 -16.51
CA ILE A 340 3.52 21.56 -16.39
C ILE A 340 4.55 22.69 -16.36
N LEU A 341 5.22 22.87 -15.23
CA LEU A 341 6.39 23.74 -15.11
C LEU A 341 7.63 22.93 -15.52
N THR A 342 8.20 23.23 -16.70
CA THR A 342 9.31 22.46 -17.27
C THR A 342 10.30 23.31 -18.07
N TYR A 343 11.58 22.97 -17.96
CA TYR A 343 12.67 23.53 -18.76
C TYR A 343 12.68 23.01 -20.20
N PHE A 344 11.97 21.90 -20.51
CA PHE A 344 11.70 21.43 -21.87
C PHE A 344 10.64 22.25 -22.62
N THR A 345 10.12 23.35 -22.03
CA THR A 345 9.10 24.16 -22.70
C THR A 345 9.52 24.65 -24.09
N PRO A 346 10.76 25.15 -24.33
CA PRO A 346 11.22 25.50 -25.67
C PRO A 346 11.16 24.34 -26.67
N ASP A 347 11.53 23.14 -26.23
CA ASP A 347 11.56 21.92 -27.06
C ASP A 347 10.15 21.42 -27.37
N PHE A 348 9.25 21.34 -26.37
CA PHE A 348 7.83 21.01 -26.57
C PHE A 348 7.09 22.01 -27.48
N LEU A 349 7.51 23.28 -27.50
CA LEU A 349 6.95 24.27 -28.42
C LEU A 349 7.28 23.99 -29.89
N ASP A 350 8.33 23.20 -30.19
CA ASP A 350 8.61 22.70 -31.55
C ASP A 350 8.00 21.30 -31.75
N TRP A 351 8.25 20.36 -30.83
CA TRP A 351 7.84 18.96 -30.93
C TRP A 351 6.32 18.71 -30.98
N LEU A 352 5.50 19.71 -30.63
CA LEU A 352 4.03 19.66 -30.71
C LEU A 352 3.45 20.27 -32.00
N ASP A 353 4.26 20.94 -32.83
CA ASP A 353 3.87 21.35 -34.20
C ASP A 353 4.36 20.34 -35.26
N GLU A 354 5.42 19.59 -34.95
CA GLU A 354 5.87 18.45 -35.75
C GLU A 354 4.76 17.38 -35.85
N PRO A 355 4.53 16.77 -37.03
CA PRO A 355 3.58 15.67 -37.13
C PRO A 355 4.00 14.52 -36.22
N ALA A 356 3.01 13.75 -35.73
CA ALA A 356 3.28 12.50 -35.04
C ALA A 356 3.78 11.48 -36.06
N ASP A 357 5.10 11.31 -36.14
CA ASP A 357 5.74 10.29 -36.98
C ASP A 357 5.32 8.88 -36.49
N ASP A 358 4.39 8.26 -37.21
CA ASP A 358 4.13 6.82 -37.08
C ASP A 358 5.44 6.05 -37.38
N GLU A 359 5.79 5.11 -36.50
CA GLU A 359 7.01 4.29 -36.55
C GLU A 359 8.37 4.99 -36.29
N LEU A 360 8.46 5.71 -35.17
CA LEU A 360 9.73 5.82 -34.42
C LEU A 360 10.10 4.46 -33.78
N SER A 361 10.44 3.48 -34.63
CA SER A 361 10.83 2.13 -34.23
C SER A 361 12.20 2.10 -33.54
N ALA A 362 12.44 1.09 -32.69
CA ALA A 362 13.73 0.91 -32.02
C ALA A 362 14.88 0.70 -33.02
N ASP A 363 14.60 0.17 -34.21
CA ASP A 363 15.57 0.00 -35.29
C ASP A 363 16.13 1.34 -35.80
N THR A 364 15.33 2.40 -35.83
CA THR A 364 15.78 3.75 -36.24
C THR A 364 16.82 4.29 -35.25
N TRP A 365 16.61 4.08 -33.95
CA TRP A 365 17.54 4.48 -32.89
C TRP A 365 18.82 3.63 -32.88
N LEU A 366 18.70 2.30 -33.01
CA LEU A 366 19.84 1.39 -33.16
C LEU A 366 20.68 1.71 -34.40
N THR A 367 20.04 2.12 -35.51
CA THR A 367 20.71 2.54 -36.74
C THR A 367 21.42 3.88 -36.56
N GLN A 368 20.83 4.84 -35.85
CA GLN A 368 21.49 6.12 -35.54
C GLN A 368 22.69 5.97 -34.59
N GLN A 369 22.68 5.03 -33.63
CA GLN A 369 23.88 4.74 -32.83
C GLN A 369 25.01 4.18 -33.70
N ARG A 370 24.73 3.19 -34.56
CA ARG A 370 25.71 2.63 -35.50
C ARG A 370 26.28 3.67 -36.48
N ALA A 371 25.50 4.68 -36.85
CA ALA A 371 25.94 5.77 -37.72
C ALA A 371 26.82 6.83 -37.03
N ARG A 372 27.05 6.73 -35.71
CA ARG A 372 27.84 7.70 -34.92
C ARG A 372 29.19 7.17 -34.41
N GLU A 373 29.55 5.91 -34.67
CA GLU A 373 30.89 5.40 -34.37
C GLU A 373 31.94 6.00 -35.33
N PRO A 374 33.00 6.67 -34.84
CA PRO A 374 34.10 7.11 -35.69
C PRO A 374 34.89 5.92 -36.22
N SER A 375 35.15 5.86 -37.53
CA SER A 375 35.92 4.78 -38.15
C SER A 375 37.41 4.85 -37.79
N VAL A 376 37.79 4.26 -36.65
CA VAL A 376 39.19 4.13 -36.21
C VAL A 376 39.82 2.87 -36.84
N PRO A 377 40.97 2.94 -37.55
CA PRO A 377 41.50 1.79 -38.27
C PRO A 377 42.06 0.68 -37.36
N CYS A 378 41.59 -0.57 -37.55
CA CYS A 378 42.12 -1.74 -36.87
C CYS A 378 43.56 -2.08 -37.34
N THR A 379 44.55 -1.60 -36.59
CA THR A 379 45.93 -2.13 -36.60
C THR A 379 46.44 -2.22 -35.16
N TRP A 380 47.47 -3.05 -34.91
CA TRP A 380 48.02 -3.41 -33.58
C TRP A 380 47.03 -4.27 -32.74
N TRP A 381 47.32 -5.51 -32.32
CA TRP A 381 48.60 -6.20 -32.07
C TRP A 381 48.57 -7.69 -32.44
N VAL A 382 49.63 -8.22 -33.06
CA VAL A 382 49.81 -9.67 -33.31
C VAL A 382 51.30 -10.08 -33.23
N ARG A 383 51.68 -10.84 -32.17
CA ARG A 383 52.84 -11.79 -32.09
C ARG A 383 54.27 -11.16 -32.23
N VAL A 384 55.42 -11.80 -31.90
CA VAL A 384 55.80 -13.04 -31.16
C VAL A 384 57.27 -12.93 -30.69
N ALA A 385 57.65 -13.59 -29.59
CA ALA A 385 58.93 -14.32 -29.33
C ALA A 385 59.00 -14.69 -27.82
N CYS A 386 59.09 -15.94 -27.34
CA CYS A 386 59.91 -17.13 -27.67
C CYS A 386 61.32 -17.10 -27.07
N LEU A 387 61.59 -18.02 -26.14
CA LEU A 387 62.86 -18.76 -26.00
C LEU A 387 62.67 -20.03 -25.15
N GLU A 388 63.39 -21.09 -25.50
CA GLU A 388 63.41 -22.43 -24.87
C GLU A 388 64.56 -22.52 -23.83
N PRO A 389 64.60 -23.51 -22.89
CA PRO A 389 65.14 -24.84 -23.24
C PRO A 389 64.57 -26.05 -22.45
N ARG A 390 65.15 -27.25 -22.72
CA ARG A 390 64.75 -28.60 -22.28
C ARG A 390 65.31 -29.05 -20.90
N MET A 391 64.92 -30.30 -20.52
CA MET A 391 65.39 -31.23 -19.46
C MET A 391 64.40 -31.34 -18.28
N GLN A 392 63.66 -32.44 -18.12
CA GLN A 392 64.04 -33.75 -17.54
C GLN A 392 64.39 -33.71 -16.03
N GLY A 393 63.52 -34.27 -15.18
CA GLY A 393 63.75 -34.44 -13.73
C GLY A 393 62.54 -35.04 -13.00
N TRP A 394 62.78 -36.03 -12.12
CA TRP A 394 61.77 -36.89 -11.46
C TRP A 394 60.83 -36.22 -10.43
N THR A 395 59.70 -36.90 -10.18
CA THR A 395 58.74 -36.78 -9.05
C THR A 395 59.30 -37.32 -7.71
N PRO A 396 58.59 -37.20 -6.55
CA PRO A 396 57.47 -36.32 -6.14
C PRO A 396 57.72 -35.59 -4.77
N CYS A 397 56.81 -34.68 -4.34
CA CYS A 397 56.31 -34.65 -2.94
C CYS A 397 55.21 -33.59 -2.61
N VAL A 398 53.96 -34.07 -2.48
CA VAL A 398 53.04 -33.86 -1.34
C VAL A 398 53.08 -32.52 -0.56
N HIS A 399 52.30 -31.51 -0.99
CA HIS A 399 51.22 -30.86 -0.19
C HIS A 399 50.41 -29.79 -0.95
N CYS A 400 49.17 -29.54 -0.49
CA CYS A 400 48.30 -28.37 -0.72
C CYS A 400 47.75 -28.07 -2.14
N TRP A 401 46.54 -28.59 -2.39
CA TRP A 401 45.40 -27.86 -3.00
C TRP A 401 45.10 -26.52 -2.27
N PRO A 402 44.21 -25.60 -2.76
CA PRO A 402 43.33 -25.66 -3.95
C PRO A 402 43.27 -24.37 -4.82
N VAL A 403 43.51 -24.45 -6.14
CA VAL A 403 43.11 -23.37 -7.10
C VAL A 403 42.70 -23.94 -8.47
N LEU A 404 41.79 -24.94 -8.51
CA LEU A 404 41.36 -25.55 -9.78
C LEU A 404 39.85 -25.89 -9.86
N LEU A 405 38.99 -24.99 -9.37
CA LEU A 405 37.52 -25.18 -9.40
C LEU A 405 36.72 -23.97 -9.94
N LEU A 406 37.39 -23.03 -10.63
CA LEU A 406 36.80 -21.76 -11.08
C LEU A 406 36.79 -21.55 -12.62
N LEU A 407 37.09 -22.60 -13.40
CA LEU A 407 37.23 -22.53 -14.86
C LEU A 407 36.35 -23.52 -15.66
N LEU A 408 35.35 -24.15 -15.03
CA LEU A 408 34.54 -25.23 -15.63
C LEU A 408 33.01 -25.02 -15.54
N LEU A 409 32.53 -23.77 -15.52
CA LEU A 409 31.08 -23.45 -15.47
C LEU A 409 30.62 -22.35 -16.46
N CYS A 410 31.29 -22.20 -17.61
CA CYS A 410 30.89 -21.21 -18.64
C CYS A 410 30.76 -21.78 -20.07
N LEU A 411 30.70 -23.11 -20.25
CA LEU A 411 30.57 -23.76 -21.57
C LEU A 411 29.62 -24.97 -21.50
N SER A 412 28.30 -24.72 -21.49
CA SER A 412 27.23 -25.72 -21.74
C SER A 412 25.88 -25.03 -21.97
N SER A 413 25.67 -24.42 -23.15
CA SER A 413 24.36 -23.94 -23.64
C SER A 413 24.40 -23.62 -25.14
N CYS A 414 24.70 -24.62 -25.98
CA CYS A 414 24.44 -24.52 -27.43
C CYS A 414 24.40 -25.90 -28.09
N LEU A 415 23.43 -26.09 -28.99
CA LEU A 415 23.30 -27.14 -30.00
C LEU A 415 23.24 -28.62 -29.53
N CYS A 416 22.08 -29.23 -29.76
CA CYS A 416 22.02 -30.50 -30.48
C CYS A 416 20.66 -30.64 -31.19
N ALA A 417 20.68 -30.52 -32.52
CA ALA A 417 19.62 -30.97 -33.41
C ALA A 417 20.29 -31.89 -34.46
N PRO A 418 19.65 -32.98 -34.90
CA PRO A 418 20.28 -33.94 -35.81
C PRO A 418 20.19 -33.49 -37.28
N ASP A 419 21.29 -33.65 -38.02
CA ASP A 419 21.30 -33.66 -39.48
C ASP A 419 20.74 -35.00 -40.02
N ASP A 420 20.18 -34.99 -41.23
CA ASP A 420 20.55 -35.98 -42.25
C ASP A 420 20.36 -35.42 -43.69
N ALA A 421 20.96 -36.07 -44.68
CA ALA A 421 21.30 -35.45 -45.98
C ALA A 421 20.46 -35.92 -47.19
N GLY A 422 20.52 -35.19 -48.32
CA GLY A 422 20.22 -35.83 -49.63
C GLY A 422 19.81 -34.98 -50.86
N ALA A 423 20.81 -34.45 -51.58
CA ALA A 423 20.91 -34.43 -53.06
C ALA A 423 19.79 -33.88 -54.01
N ARG A 424 20.19 -32.83 -54.77
CA ARG A 424 20.03 -32.64 -56.25
C ARG A 424 18.62 -32.66 -56.92
N GLY A 425 18.29 -31.60 -57.68
CA GLY A 425 17.58 -31.77 -58.98
C GLY A 425 16.71 -30.63 -59.53
N ALA A 426 17.21 -29.95 -60.58
CA ALA A 426 16.49 -29.35 -61.72
C ALA A 426 15.27 -28.39 -61.55
N SER A 427 15.42 -27.20 -62.16
CA SER A 427 14.36 -26.32 -62.74
C SER A 427 13.68 -26.98 -63.98
N PRO A 428 12.65 -26.41 -64.69
CA PRO A 428 12.24 -24.99 -64.73
C PRO A 428 10.73 -24.63 -64.95
N ALA A 429 10.46 -23.31 -65.00
CA ALA A 429 9.39 -22.59 -65.73
C ALA A 429 7.90 -22.90 -65.40
N CYS A 430 6.99 -21.94 -65.17
CA CYS A 430 6.66 -20.78 -66.01
C CYS A 430 5.89 -19.67 -65.24
N SER A 431 6.04 -18.42 -65.67
CA SER A 431 5.06 -17.32 -65.47
C SER A 431 4.04 -17.33 -66.63
N PRO A 432 2.87 -16.62 -66.61
CA PRO A 432 2.86 -15.15 -66.64
C PRO A 432 1.64 -14.40 -65.99
N THR A 433 1.83 -13.09 -65.73
CA THR A 433 0.87 -11.94 -65.83
C THR A 433 -0.60 -12.07 -65.34
N MET A 434 -1.19 -11.11 -64.59
CA MET A 434 -1.46 -9.71 -65.01
C MET A 434 -1.75 -8.70 -63.86
N ARG A 435 -1.78 -7.40 -64.21
CA ARG A 435 -2.19 -6.18 -63.45
C ARG A 435 -2.56 -5.07 -64.46
N PRO A 436 -3.15 -3.91 -64.09
CA PRO A 436 -3.92 -3.54 -62.90
C PRO A 436 -5.42 -3.33 -63.27
N PRO A 437 -6.08 -2.15 -63.51
CA PRO A 437 -5.78 -0.71 -63.29
C PRO A 437 -6.84 0.12 -62.49
N TRP A 438 -6.40 1.31 -62.00
CA TRP A 438 -6.97 2.69 -62.03
C TRP A 438 -8.51 2.90 -62.20
N THR A 439 -9.19 3.88 -61.57
CA THR A 439 -8.88 5.34 -61.44
C THR A 439 -9.49 6.01 -60.18
N SER A 440 -9.23 7.32 -59.99
CA SER A 440 -9.75 8.23 -58.94
C SER A 440 -11.04 8.98 -59.33
N GLY A 441 -11.74 9.57 -58.33
CA GLY A 441 -12.80 10.58 -58.59
C GLY A 441 -13.69 10.96 -57.39
N ALA A 442 -13.93 12.27 -57.21
CA ALA A 442 -14.93 12.88 -56.30
C ALA A 442 -15.10 14.38 -56.67
N PRO A 443 -16.11 15.12 -56.16
CA PRO A 443 -17.50 14.77 -55.82
C PRO A 443 -18.48 15.39 -56.87
N PRO A 444 -19.78 15.56 -56.58
CA PRO A 444 -20.27 16.92 -56.26
C PRO A 444 -21.39 16.98 -55.21
N ALA A 445 -21.86 18.19 -54.87
CA ALA A 445 -22.85 18.47 -53.84
C ALA A 445 -24.22 18.93 -54.39
N SER A 446 -25.26 18.89 -53.53
CA SER A 446 -26.50 19.66 -53.68
C SER A 446 -27.09 20.03 -52.31
N SER A 447 -27.95 21.05 -52.30
CA SER A 447 -28.49 21.79 -51.12
C SER A 447 -30.02 21.97 -51.27
N PRO A 448 -30.77 22.81 -50.51
CA PRO A 448 -30.46 23.60 -49.30
C PRO A 448 -31.53 23.49 -48.16
N SER A 449 -31.42 24.32 -47.12
CA SER A 449 -32.44 24.54 -46.07
C SER A 449 -33.64 25.38 -46.55
N PRO A 450 -34.69 25.54 -45.71
CA PRO A 450 -34.86 26.86 -45.05
C PRO A 450 -35.26 26.78 -43.55
N ALA A 451 -35.43 27.94 -42.92
CA ALA A 451 -35.74 28.13 -41.48
C ALA A 451 -37.07 28.91 -41.27
N VAL A 452 -37.15 29.75 -40.21
CA VAL A 452 -38.28 30.66 -39.86
C VAL A 452 -39.43 29.95 -39.09
N THR A 453 -40.07 30.45 -38.01
CA THR A 453 -40.23 31.81 -37.43
C THR A 453 -40.22 31.79 -35.88
N ALA A 454 -40.23 32.96 -35.24
CA ALA A 454 -40.65 33.18 -33.84
C ALA A 454 -41.65 34.36 -33.72
N ALA A 455 -42.52 34.36 -32.71
CA ALA A 455 -43.34 35.51 -32.28
C ALA A 455 -43.95 35.28 -30.87
N SER A 456 -44.45 36.34 -30.22
CA SER A 456 -44.99 36.33 -28.85
C SER A 456 -46.28 37.16 -28.71
N THR A 457 -46.98 37.04 -27.57
CA THR A 457 -48.02 37.98 -27.10
C THR A 457 -48.21 37.87 -25.58
N ALA A 458 -48.80 38.89 -24.93
CA ALA A 458 -49.01 38.95 -23.47
C ALA A 458 -50.29 39.72 -23.09
N SER A 459 -50.76 39.56 -21.83
CA SER A 459 -51.89 40.31 -21.23
C SER A 459 -51.76 40.41 -19.69
N THR A 460 -52.52 41.29 -19.02
CA THR A 460 -52.19 41.83 -17.68
C THR A 460 -53.38 42.05 -16.72
N ALA A 461 -53.21 41.76 -15.41
CA ALA A 461 -54.06 42.16 -14.27
C ALA A 461 -53.43 41.81 -12.89
N PHE A 462 -53.89 42.27 -11.70
CA PHE A 462 -54.17 43.66 -11.25
C PHE A 462 -54.25 43.80 -9.69
N ARG A 463 -53.37 44.64 -9.09
CA ARG A 463 -53.40 45.24 -7.72
C ARG A 463 -53.26 44.39 -6.42
N SER A 464 -52.87 45.11 -5.37
CA SER A 464 -52.31 44.74 -4.04
C SER A 464 -53.30 45.05 -2.87
N PRO A 465 -52.93 45.07 -1.55
CA PRO A 465 -51.83 44.43 -0.77
C PRO A 465 -52.30 43.76 0.56
N GLY A 466 -51.41 43.12 1.35
CA GLY A 466 -51.73 42.75 2.75
C GLY A 466 -50.63 42.02 3.56
N THR A 467 -50.58 42.28 4.87
CA THR A 467 -49.79 41.62 5.95
C THR A 467 -50.58 41.70 7.27
N PRO A 468 -50.23 41.02 8.39
CA PRO A 468 -49.21 39.97 8.61
C PRO A 468 -49.77 38.68 9.30
N SER A 469 -49.06 37.55 9.21
CA SER A 469 -49.16 36.46 10.20
C SER A 469 -47.97 35.48 10.18
N SER A 470 -47.50 35.10 11.37
CA SER A 470 -46.65 33.93 11.65
C SER A 470 -47.55 32.76 12.14
N PRO A 471 -47.09 31.48 12.30
CA PRO A 471 -45.70 31.02 12.38
C PRO A 471 -45.35 29.70 11.63
N ALA A 472 -44.08 29.29 11.76
CA ALA A 472 -43.53 27.92 11.65
C ALA A 472 -43.73 27.13 10.33
N GLY A 473 -42.63 26.89 9.60
CA GLY A 473 -42.60 25.98 8.44
C GLY A 473 -41.18 25.63 8.00
N SER A 474 -40.86 24.34 7.95
CA SER A 474 -39.53 23.77 7.68
C SER A 474 -39.00 23.95 6.25
N SER A 475 -37.68 24.15 6.09
CA SER A 475 -36.91 23.45 5.04
C SER A 475 -35.38 23.49 5.28
N ALA A 476 -34.82 22.44 5.87
CA ALA A 476 -33.40 22.09 5.68
C ALA A 476 -33.34 21.01 4.58
N ARG A 477 -32.66 21.27 3.45
CA ARG A 477 -32.48 20.29 2.37
C ARG A 477 -31.27 20.59 1.46
N TRP A 478 -30.27 19.71 1.32
CA TRP A 478 -29.79 18.58 2.16
C TRP A 478 -28.39 18.15 1.65
N ASP A 479 -27.62 17.46 2.48
CA ASP A 479 -26.44 16.69 2.08
C ASP A 479 -26.79 15.36 1.37
N ARG A 480 -25.84 14.85 0.56
CA ARG A 480 -25.68 13.46 0.10
C ARG A 480 -24.17 13.20 -0.05
N LEU A 481 -23.48 12.22 0.53
CA LEU A 481 -23.82 10.93 1.17
C LEU A 481 -24.49 9.90 0.24
N SER A 482 -23.75 8.83 -0.09
CA SER A 482 -23.86 7.58 0.70
C SER A 482 -22.55 6.77 0.73
N LEU A 483 -22.34 6.08 1.86
CA LEU A 483 -21.46 4.92 2.05
C LEU A 483 -22.35 3.98 2.85
N ASP A 484 -23.14 3.15 2.17
CA ASP A 484 -24.51 2.90 2.63
C ASP A 484 -24.64 2.14 3.96
N SER A 485 -25.48 2.70 4.82
CA SER A 485 -25.69 2.24 6.19
C SER A 485 -26.76 1.16 6.26
N THR A 486 -26.32 -0.10 6.42
CA THR A 486 -27.20 -1.18 6.88
C THR A 486 -26.89 -1.56 8.33
N VAL A 487 -27.42 -0.75 9.26
CA VAL A 487 -27.33 -0.92 10.73
C VAL A 487 -25.91 -0.76 11.31
N ASP A 488 -25.39 0.47 11.31
CA ASP A 488 -24.46 0.89 12.38
C ASP A 488 -25.30 1.11 13.66
N ILE A 489 -25.11 0.24 14.66
CA ILE A 489 -25.76 0.35 15.97
C ILE A 489 -25.15 1.54 16.73
N PRO A 490 -25.94 2.38 17.43
CA PRO A 490 -25.40 3.48 18.24
C PRO A 490 -24.32 3.02 19.24
N PRO A 491 -23.31 3.85 19.53
CA PRO A 491 -22.16 3.48 20.38
C PRO A 491 -22.49 3.32 21.89
N ASP A 492 -23.74 3.03 22.25
CA ASP A 492 -24.21 2.72 23.59
C ASP A 492 -24.19 1.20 23.85
N THR A 493 -22.99 0.61 23.86
CA THR A 493 -22.73 -0.71 24.46
C THR A 493 -21.52 -0.57 25.41
N PRO A 494 -21.59 -1.06 26.66
CA PRO A 494 -20.41 -1.11 27.52
C PRO A 494 -19.31 -1.95 26.87
N LEU A 495 -18.07 -1.46 26.90
CA LEU A 495 -16.90 -2.21 26.46
C LEU A 495 -16.68 -3.39 27.41
N LEU A 496 -16.67 -4.61 26.86
CA LEU A 496 -16.39 -5.82 27.62
C LEU A 496 -14.87 -5.89 27.83
N TYR A 497 -14.48 -5.99 29.10
CA TYR A 497 -13.14 -5.75 29.63
C TYR A 497 -12.56 -4.35 29.38
N SER A 498 -12.58 -3.53 30.43
CA SER A 498 -11.65 -2.41 30.57
C SER A 498 -10.23 -2.92 30.80
N HIS A 499 -9.26 -2.50 29.97
CA HIS A 499 -7.85 -2.63 30.34
C HIS A 499 -7.58 -1.87 31.64
N ALA A 500 -7.18 -2.59 32.70
CA ALA A 500 -6.60 -1.95 33.87
C ALA A 500 -5.28 -1.27 33.46
N PRO A 501 -4.98 -0.05 33.93
CA PRO A 501 -3.80 0.69 33.49
C PRO A 501 -2.52 -0.04 33.92
N TYR A 502 -1.56 -0.13 32.99
CA TYR A 502 -0.22 -0.67 33.24
C TYR A 502 0.42 0.11 34.39
N ARG A 503 0.62 -0.55 35.54
CA ARG A 503 0.92 0.11 36.80
C ARG A 503 2.40 0.48 36.87
N ASP A 504 2.69 1.73 36.50
CA ASP A 504 4.02 2.31 36.57
C ASP A 504 4.60 2.17 38.00
N LYS A 505 5.80 1.61 38.09
CA LYS A 505 6.51 1.32 39.34
C LYS A 505 7.82 2.09 39.36
N ASN A 506 7.80 3.32 39.88
CA ASN A 506 8.89 3.88 40.71
C ASN A 506 8.59 5.30 41.23
N ALA A 507 8.12 5.45 42.49
CA ALA A 507 8.30 6.69 43.28
C ALA A 507 8.05 6.51 44.81
N HIS A 508 9.15 6.52 45.58
CA HIS A 508 9.35 7.16 46.91
C HIS A 508 8.68 6.69 48.24
N ALA A 509 9.58 6.19 49.13
CA ALA A 509 9.86 6.68 50.50
C ALA A 509 8.91 6.25 51.67
N PRO A 510 9.22 6.52 52.99
CA PRO A 510 10.37 7.26 53.56
C PRO A 510 11.03 6.68 54.87
N ARG A 511 12.04 7.42 55.40
CA ARG A 511 12.63 7.42 56.79
C ARG A 511 13.53 6.22 57.21
N SER A 512 14.50 6.32 58.13
CA SER A 512 15.34 7.40 58.76
C SER A 512 16.37 6.74 59.74
N PRO A 513 17.23 7.40 60.57
CA PRO A 513 17.60 8.83 60.72
C PRO A 513 19.13 9.13 60.92
N PHE A 514 19.49 10.43 61.06
CA PHE A 514 20.74 11.01 61.66
C PHE A 514 22.13 10.59 61.08
N THR A 515 23.18 11.42 61.01
CA THR A 515 23.60 12.62 61.79
C THR A 515 24.08 13.81 60.92
N SER A 516 24.70 14.84 61.52
CA SER A 516 25.05 16.16 60.93
C SER A 516 26.20 16.82 61.76
N PRO A 517 26.69 18.07 61.51
CA PRO A 517 26.98 18.84 60.26
C PRO A 517 28.39 19.55 60.32
N ARG A 518 28.62 20.55 59.44
CA ARG A 518 29.65 21.67 59.40
C ARG A 518 30.51 21.61 58.11
N ARG A 519 31.03 22.70 57.50
CA ARG A 519 30.86 24.18 57.55
C ARG A 519 31.46 24.75 56.22
N GLY A 520 31.05 25.94 55.75
CA GLY A 520 31.80 26.77 54.77
C GLY A 520 32.07 28.16 55.37
N PRO A 521 32.26 29.26 54.59
CA PRO A 521 32.77 29.49 53.22
C PRO A 521 34.05 30.41 53.32
N PRO A 522 34.37 31.47 52.51
CA PRO A 522 34.01 31.90 51.13
C PRO A 522 35.20 32.41 50.24
N SER A 523 34.90 32.75 48.97
CA SER A 523 35.42 33.85 48.10
C SER A 523 36.91 34.31 48.03
N ALA A 524 37.40 34.57 46.80
CA ALA A 524 38.01 35.84 46.30
C ALA A 524 39.32 35.75 45.47
N PHE A 525 39.39 36.61 44.42
CA PHE A 525 40.54 37.29 43.77
C PHE A 525 41.97 36.68 43.68
N ALA A 526 42.36 36.39 42.43
CA ALA A 526 43.46 37.05 41.67
C ALA A 526 44.98 36.89 41.99
N VAL A 527 45.74 36.71 40.88
CA VAL A 527 47.05 37.34 40.52
C VAL A 527 48.40 36.76 41.01
N ARG A 528 49.25 36.44 39.99
CA ARG A 528 50.73 36.43 39.87
C ARG A 528 51.65 35.61 40.81
N GLY A 529 52.69 35.08 40.16
CA GLY A 529 54.05 34.90 40.69
C GLY A 529 54.37 33.47 41.16
N SER A 530 55.48 32.78 40.88
CA SER A 530 56.77 33.00 40.19
C SER A 530 57.89 32.46 41.10
N ASN A 531 59.02 32.05 40.51
CA ASN A 531 60.22 31.48 41.15
C ASN A 531 60.09 29.98 41.52
N GLY A 532 61.11 29.13 41.32
CA GLY A 532 62.37 29.32 40.59
C GLY A 532 63.58 28.65 41.26
N HIS A 533 64.63 28.37 40.46
CA HIS A 533 65.96 27.86 40.85
C HIS A 533 66.02 26.37 41.26
N ALA A 534 67.06 25.58 40.92
CA ALA A 534 68.26 25.77 40.08
C ALA A 534 68.62 24.41 39.40
N PHE A 535 69.51 24.25 38.40
CA PHE A 535 70.82 24.90 38.16
C PHE A 535 71.19 25.05 36.65
N GLU A 536 72.36 25.66 36.42
CA GLU A 536 72.97 26.11 35.15
C GLU A 536 73.47 24.95 34.23
N LEU A 537 73.65 25.02 32.90
CA LEU A 537 73.94 26.10 31.92
C LEU A 537 75.45 26.39 31.71
N LEU A 538 76.03 26.05 30.56
CA LEU A 538 77.08 26.83 29.86
C LEU A 538 77.28 26.39 28.40
N LEU A 539 77.86 27.28 27.57
CA LEU A 539 78.08 27.14 26.11
C LEU A 539 79.51 27.55 25.73
N ALA A 540 80.17 26.82 24.82
CA ALA A 540 81.33 27.31 24.03
C ALA A 540 81.66 26.38 22.85
N GLY A 541 82.21 26.94 21.76
CA GLY A 541 82.79 26.21 20.62
C GLY A 541 81.85 26.04 19.42
N GLY A 542 82.34 26.27 18.20
CA GLY A 542 81.53 26.18 16.98
C GLY A 542 82.33 26.08 15.68
N SER A 543 81.64 25.86 14.56
CA SER A 543 82.14 25.97 13.17
C SER A 543 80.98 25.95 12.15
N PRO A 544 81.16 26.53 10.93
CA PRO A 544 80.13 26.61 9.88
C PRO A 544 79.93 25.27 9.10
N PRO A 545 78.91 25.15 8.21
CA PRO A 545 78.23 23.86 7.93
C PRO A 545 78.76 23.02 6.75
N SER A 546 78.44 21.73 6.75
CA SER A 546 78.83 20.74 5.73
C SER A 546 77.65 20.06 5.01
N SER A 547 77.19 20.67 3.92
CA SER A 547 76.35 20.12 2.83
C SER A 547 74.86 19.77 3.13
N PRO A 548 73.91 20.22 2.27
CA PRO A 548 72.47 19.94 2.43
C PRO A 548 71.99 18.66 1.70
N ARG A 549 72.84 17.65 1.48
CA ARG A 549 72.50 16.48 0.61
C ARG A 549 72.08 15.20 1.33
N THR A 550 72.35 15.04 2.62
CA THR A 550 72.05 13.81 3.37
C THR A 550 70.62 13.76 3.93
N THR A 551 70.09 14.87 4.42
CA THR A 551 68.78 14.95 5.11
C THR A 551 67.57 14.72 4.21
N TYR A 552 67.69 14.94 2.90
CA TYR A 552 66.61 14.68 1.94
C TYR A 552 66.46 13.18 1.62
N ALA A 553 67.57 12.44 1.61
CA ALA A 553 67.60 11.03 1.23
C ALA A 553 67.05 10.09 2.32
N SER A 554 67.12 10.46 3.60
CA SER A 554 66.50 9.72 4.71
C SER A 554 64.97 9.83 4.67
N THR A 555 64.44 11.05 4.55
CA THR A 555 63.00 11.36 4.53
C THR A 555 62.29 10.72 3.33
N LEU A 556 62.94 10.67 2.16
CA LEU A 556 62.42 9.94 1.00
C LEU A 556 62.36 8.41 1.21
N ARG A 557 63.26 7.84 2.01
CA ARG A 557 63.26 6.40 2.33
C ARG A 557 62.16 6.03 3.33
N THR A 558 61.87 6.88 4.31
CA THR A 558 60.74 6.65 5.24
C THR A 558 59.39 6.81 4.54
N HIS A 559 59.18 7.86 3.72
CA HIS A 559 57.94 7.99 2.92
C HIS A 559 57.73 6.80 1.97
N ARG A 560 58.77 6.34 1.26
CA ARG A 560 58.67 5.16 0.38
C ARG A 560 58.39 3.86 1.13
N ARG A 561 58.77 3.74 2.41
CA ARG A 561 58.37 2.59 3.26
C ARG A 561 56.91 2.71 3.71
N ALA A 562 56.48 3.87 4.20
CA ALA A 562 55.09 4.11 4.60
C ALA A 562 54.10 3.86 3.44
N HIS A 563 54.41 4.37 2.25
CA HIS A 563 53.55 4.22 1.07
C HIS A 563 53.48 2.76 0.56
N ARG A 564 54.55 1.97 0.75
CA ARG A 564 54.52 0.52 0.48
C ARG A 564 53.69 -0.24 1.51
N LEU A 565 53.79 0.13 2.79
CA LEU A 565 53.00 -0.49 3.87
C LEU A 565 51.50 -0.21 3.70
N GLY A 566 51.13 1.03 3.38
CA GLY A 566 49.74 1.41 3.09
C GLY A 566 49.18 0.70 1.84
N SER A 567 49.98 0.56 0.78
CA SER A 567 49.60 -0.20 -0.42
C SER A 567 49.38 -1.70 -0.14
N LEU A 568 50.20 -2.30 0.73
CA LEU A 568 50.03 -3.68 1.21
C LEU A 568 48.75 -3.87 2.02
N LEU A 569 48.47 -2.96 2.96
CA LEU A 569 47.25 -2.98 3.78
C LEU A 569 45.97 -2.75 2.94
N TYR A 570 46.04 -1.89 1.93
CA TYR A 570 44.92 -1.66 1.01
C TYR A 570 44.66 -2.90 0.12
N SER A 571 45.72 -3.52 -0.39
CA SER A 571 45.63 -4.74 -1.20
C SER A 571 45.10 -5.93 -0.39
N SER A 572 45.50 -6.09 0.87
CA SER A 572 44.97 -7.17 1.73
C SER A 572 43.52 -6.92 2.16
N ALA A 573 43.12 -5.67 2.43
CA ALA A 573 41.73 -5.32 2.69
C ALA A 573 40.83 -5.63 1.47
N LEU A 574 41.28 -5.29 0.25
CA LEU A 574 40.60 -5.67 -1.00
C LEU A 574 40.49 -7.19 -1.17
N PHE A 575 41.55 -7.94 -0.85
CA PHE A 575 41.53 -9.40 -0.93
C PHE A 575 40.53 -10.02 0.06
N CYS A 576 40.47 -9.52 1.30
CA CYS A 576 39.46 -9.92 2.29
C CYS A 576 38.03 -9.57 1.83
N LEU A 577 37.82 -8.40 1.22
CA LEU A 577 36.51 -8.00 0.69
C LEU A 577 36.08 -8.89 -0.50
N ALA A 578 37.00 -9.20 -1.40
CA ALA A 578 36.75 -10.11 -2.52
C ALA A 578 36.44 -11.53 -2.05
N PHE A 579 37.20 -12.06 -1.09
CA PHE A 579 36.99 -13.40 -0.54
C PHE A 579 35.65 -13.52 0.22
N THR A 580 35.30 -12.52 1.04
CA THR A 580 34.00 -12.49 1.74
C THR A 580 32.82 -12.33 0.77
N SER A 581 32.98 -11.54 -0.30
CA SER A 581 31.96 -11.42 -1.36
C SER A 581 31.76 -12.74 -2.12
N LEU A 582 32.84 -13.45 -2.45
CA LEU A 582 32.77 -14.78 -3.09
C LEU A 582 32.16 -15.83 -2.17
N ALA A 583 32.49 -15.82 -0.87
CA ALA A 583 31.89 -16.72 0.12
C ALA A 583 30.38 -16.45 0.27
N ALA A 584 29.96 -15.19 0.33
CA ALA A 584 28.54 -14.82 0.36
C ALA A 584 27.81 -15.26 -0.91
N ALA A 585 28.40 -15.05 -2.10
CA ALA A 585 27.84 -15.52 -3.36
C ALA A 585 27.70 -17.06 -3.42
N ALA A 586 28.68 -17.80 -2.89
CA ALA A 586 28.62 -19.26 -2.81
C ALA A 586 27.52 -19.75 -1.86
N VAL A 587 27.35 -19.11 -0.70
CA VAL A 587 26.26 -19.43 0.25
C VAL A 587 24.89 -19.12 -0.36
N LEU A 588 24.74 -17.98 -1.05
CA LEU A 588 23.50 -17.62 -1.75
C LEU A 588 23.20 -18.59 -2.91
N GLY A 589 24.21 -19.01 -3.67
CA GLY A 589 24.07 -20.02 -4.72
C GLY A 589 23.66 -21.39 -4.18
N TRP A 590 24.26 -21.84 -3.07
CA TRP A 590 23.88 -23.09 -2.40
C TRP A 590 22.46 -23.02 -1.83
N ALA A 591 22.09 -21.92 -1.18
CA ALA A 591 20.73 -21.70 -0.68
C ALA A 591 19.70 -21.67 -1.81
N GLY A 592 20.01 -21.00 -2.93
CA GLY A 592 19.20 -20.99 -4.14
C GLY A 592 19.02 -22.39 -4.74
N HIS A 593 20.09 -23.18 -4.81
CA HIS A 593 20.04 -24.57 -5.27
C HIS A 593 19.25 -25.49 -4.32
N PHE A 594 19.36 -25.30 -3.01
CA PHE A 594 18.56 -26.04 -2.01
C PHE A 594 17.07 -25.69 -2.09
N VAL A 595 16.73 -24.41 -2.25
CA VAL A 595 15.35 -23.97 -2.47
C VAL A 595 14.82 -24.51 -3.79
N TYR A 596 15.59 -24.44 -4.88
CA TYR A 596 15.22 -24.97 -6.20
C TYR A 596 14.98 -26.49 -6.16
N THR A 597 15.91 -27.27 -5.61
CA THR A 597 15.77 -28.73 -5.52
C THR A 597 14.60 -29.14 -4.63
N ARG A 598 14.35 -28.44 -3.52
CA ARG A 598 13.15 -28.65 -2.68
C ARG A 598 11.86 -28.30 -3.43
N HIS A 599 11.84 -27.21 -4.21
CA HIS A 599 10.67 -26.84 -5.03
C HIS A 599 10.44 -27.81 -6.18
N ALA A 600 11.51 -28.28 -6.84
CA ALA A 600 11.43 -29.29 -7.89
C ALA A 600 10.89 -30.62 -7.34
N ALA A 601 11.40 -31.10 -6.21
CA ALA A 601 10.92 -32.31 -5.56
C ALA A 601 9.43 -32.22 -5.16
N LEU A 602 8.96 -31.06 -4.72
CA LEU A 602 7.53 -30.80 -4.47
C LEU A 602 6.70 -30.72 -5.77
N ALA A 603 7.24 -30.15 -6.84
CA ALA A 603 6.57 -30.02 -8.13
C ALA A 603 6.52 -31.34 -8.93
N THR A 604 7.41 -32.30 -8.63
CA THR A 604 7.41 -33.65 -9.22
C THR A 604 6.86 -34.72 -8.27
N ALA A 605 6.29 -34.34 -7.13
CA ALA A 605 5.69 -35.28 -6.18
C ALA A 605 4.36 -35.82 -6.74
N VAL A 606 4.33 -37.09 -7.12
CA VAL A 606 3.08 -37.79 -7.47
C VAL A 606 2.36 -38.16 -6.17
N PHE A 607 1.45 -37.29 -5.73
CA PHE A 607 0.59 -37.56 -4.59
C PHE A 607 -0.39 -38.72 -4.88
N ALA A 608 -0.70 -39.50 -3.85
CA ALA A 608 -1.80 -40.46 -3.87
C ALA A 608 -3.15 -39.72 -3.91
N PRO A 609 -4.20 -40.31 -4.52
CA PRO A 609 -5.55 -39.75 -4.46
C PRO A 609 -6.04 -39.66 -3.00
N PRO A 610 -6.88 -38.66 -2.66
CA PRO A 610 -7.30 -38.43 -1.29
C PRO A 610 -8.09 -39.61 -0.73
N MET A 611 -7.79 -39.99 0.51
CA MET A 611 -8.47 -41.04 1.25
C MET A 611 -9.94 -40.68 1.43
N GLN A 612 -10.83 -41.54 0.93
CA GLN A 612 -12.27 -41.46 1.16
C GLN A 612 -12.58 -41.93 2.59
N PRO A 613 -13.27 -41.13 3.42
CA PRO A 613 -13.55 -41.47 4.82
C PRO A 613 -14.33 -42.76 5.03
N GLN A 614 -14.05 -43.44 6.13
CA GLN A 614 -14.80 -44.58 6.68
C GLN A 614 -15.33 -44.18 8.05
N THR A 615 -16.33 -43.29 8.02
CA THR A 615 -16.94 -42.67 9.19
C THR A 615 -17.60 -43.69 10.12
N ARG A 616 -17.30 -43.58 11.41
CA ARG A 616 -17.97 -44.29 12.50
C ARG A 616 -18.47 -43.26 13.53
N ASP A 617 -19.70 -43.44 14.02
CA ASP A 617 -20.22 -42.70 15.18
C ASP A 617 -19.37 -42.95 16.45
N VAL A 618 -19.11 -41.88 17.21
CA VAL A 618 -18.36 -41.93 18.47
C VAL A 618 -19.24 -41.86 19.72
N GLU A 619 -20.52 -41.49 19.61
CA GLU A 619 -21.43 -41.37 20.77
C GLU A 619 -21.55 -42.72 21.52
N GLY A 620 -21.55 -43.83 20.78
CA GLY A 620 -21.45 -45.20 21.32
C GLY A 620 -20.17 -45.52 22.11
N GLY A 621 -19.15 -44.65 22.09
CA GLY A 621 -17.89 -44.80 22.83
C GLY A 621 -17.94 -44.34 24.30
N ALA A 622 -18.97 -43.59 24.70
CA ALA A 622 -19.15 -43.09 26.06
C ALA A 622 -20.50 -43.52 26.67
N PRO A 623 -20.57 -43.75 28.00
CA PRO A 623 -21.83 -44.08 28.65
C PRO A 623 -22.80 -42.88 28.61
N PRO A 624 -24.13 -43.13 28.61
CA PRO A 624 -25.13 -42.09 28.81
C PRO A 624 -24.84 -41.17 30.00
N PHE A 625 -25.37 -39.94 29.95
CA PHE A 625 -25.40 -39.09 31.13
C PHE A 625 -26.39 -39.68 32.15
N PRO A 626 -26.10 -39.59 33.47
CA PRO A 626 -27.10 -39.90 34.48
C PRO A 626 -28.33 -38.99 34.25
N PRO A 627 -29.56 -39.48 34.43
CA PRO A 627 -30.73 -38.63 34.33
C PRO A 627 -30.64 -37.53 35.39
N SER A 628 -30.67 -36.27 34.96
CA SER A 628 -30.96 -35.16 35.85
C SER A 628 -32.37 -35.31 36.44
N GLY A 629 -32.70 -34.52 37.46
CA GLY A 629 -34.03 -34.58 38.09
C GLY A 629 -35.22 -34.24 37.16
N ALA A 630 -34.95 -33.79 35.93
CA ALA A 630 -35.93 -33.30 34.98
C ALA A 630 -36.33 -34.35 33.91
N THR A 631 -37.15 -35.32 34.33
CA THR A 631 -38.06 -36.14 33.47
C THR A 631 -37.51 -36.81 32.20
N THR A 632 -37.54 -38.15 32.21
CA THR A 632 -37.35 -39.02 31.04
C THR A 632 -38.20 -38.64 29.81
N ARG A 633 -37.58 -38.67 28.62
CA ARG A 633 -38.29 -38.71 27.33
C ARG A 633 -37.89 -39.97 26.57
N ALA A 634 -38.87 -40.80 26.20
CA ALA A 634 -38.65 -41.91 25.28
C ALA A 634 -38.63 -41.40 23.82
N PRO A 635 -37.88 -42.03 22.90
CA PRO A 635 -37.83 -41.59 21.51
C PRO A 635 -39.18 -41.80 20.81
N GLY A 636 -39.77 -40.72 20.28
CA GLY A 636 -40.97 -40.79 19.42
C GLY A 636 -42.10 -39.78 19.68
N ALA A 637 -42.03 -38.93 20.72
CA ALA A 637 -43.05 -37.91 20.98
C ALA A 637 -42.73 -36.55 20.32
N VAL A 638 -43.73 -35.90 19.71
CA VAL A 638 -43.65 -34.54 19.12
C VAL A 638 -44.41 -33.53 19.99
N GLY A 639 -43.94 -32.27 20.07
CA GLY A 639 -44.43 -31.24 20.99
C GLY A 639 -43.79 -31.35 22.38
N ASP A 640 -43.78 -30.32 23.24
CA ASP A 640 -44.25 -28.94 23.08
C ASP A 640 -43.11 -27.98 23.51
N GLY A 641 -43.16 -26.71 23.08
CA GLY A 641 -42.04 -25.77 23.14
C GLY A 641 -41.70 -25.28 24.56
N ARG A 642 -40.84 -26.00 25.27
CA ARG A 642 -40.34 -25.61 26.60
C ARG A 642 -38.92 -25.03 26.49
N GLU A 643 -38.73 -23.81 26.98
CA GLU A 643 -37.40 -23.21 27.12
C GLU A 643 -36.57 -24.07 28.10
N VAL A 644 -35.34 -24.44 27.72
CA VAL A 644 -34.44 -25.24 28.57
C VAL A 644 -34.08 -24.43 29.81
N ASP A 645 -34.31 -24.97 31.00
CA ASP A 645 -33.98 -24.25 32.23
C ASP A 645 -32.46 -24.21 32.42
N ARG A 646 -31.99 -23.10 32.99
CA ARG A 646 -30.55 -22.83 33.15
C ARG A 646 -29.85 -23.88 34.00
N GLY A 647 -30.57 -24.42 34.99
CA GLY A 647 -30.10 -25.51 35.84
C GLY A 647 -29.82 -26.83 35.10
N ASP A 648 -30.55 -27.12 34.01
CA ASP A 648 -30.32 -28.33 33.21
C ASP A 648 -29.01 -28.22 32.42
N VAL A 649 -28.74 -27.05 31.82
CA VAL A 649 -27.48 -26.76 31.11
C VAL A 649 -26.29 -26.79 32.08
N ASP A 650 -26.44 -26.13 33.23
CA ASP A 650 -25.40 -26.11 34.28
C ASP A 650 -25.07 -27.53 34.79
N ALA A 651 -26.06 -28.43 34.88
CA ALA A 651 -25.87 -29.81 35.31
C ALA A 651 -25.19 -30.70 34.23
N VAL A 652 -25.60 -30.58 32.96
CA VAL A 652 -24.97 -31.30 31.85
C VAL A 652 -23.51 -30.87 31.68
N GLU A 653 -23.19 -29.59 31.84
CA GLU A 653 -21.80 -29.13 31.84
C GLU A 653 -20.97 -29.69 32.99
N GLN A 654 -21.48 -29.66 34.23
CA GLN A 654 -20.72 -30.14 35.39
C GLN A 654 -20.37 -31.63 35.28
N GLU A 655 -21.29 -32.45 34.77
CA GLU A 655 -21.02 -33.88 34.52
C GLU A 655 -20.07 -34.08 33.32
N LEU A 656 -20.06 -33.19 32.32
CA LEU A 656 -19.07 -33.24 31.24
C LEU A 656 -17.67 -32.79 31.71
N ASP A 657 -17.56 -31.68 32.43
CA ASP A 657 -16.33 -31.19 33.09
C ASP A 657 -15.72 -32.30 33.95
N ARG A 658 -16.55 -33.03 34.71
CA ARG A 658 -16.13 -34.19 35.51
C ARG A 658 -15.58 -35.34 34.64
N ARG A 659 -16.29 -35.73 33.58
CA ARG A 659 -15.88 -36.80 32.65
C ARG A 659 -14.59 -36.47 31.88
N LEU A 660 -14.43 -35.22 31.43
CA LEU A 660 -13.21 -34.75 30.78
C LEU A 660 -12.02 -34.76 31.77
N SER A 661 -12.27 -34.36 33.03
CA SER A 661 -11.26 -34.45 34.10
C SER A 661 -10.84 -35.90 34.39
N GLU A 662 -11.76 -36.87 34.31
CA GLU A 662 -11.45 -38.32 34.43
C GLU A 662 -10.60 -38.85 33.26
N LEU A 663 -10.71 -38.27 32.06
CA LEU A 663 -9.78 -38.53 30.96
C LEU A 663 -8.41 -37.85 31.15
N GLY A 664 -8.25 -36.99 32.16
CA GLY A 664 -7.05 -36.18 32.38
C GLY A 664 -7.01 -34.89 31.57
N LEU A 665 -8.16 -34.45 31.02
CA LEU A 665 -8.31 -33.17 30.33
C LEU A 665 -8.88 -32.15 31.32
N ALA A 666 -8.05 -31.22 31.79
CA ALA A 666 -8.46 -30.20 32.75
C ALA A 666 -9.54 -29.28 32.15
N SER A 667 -10.54 -28.91 32.94
CA SER A 667 -11.52 -27.90 32.53
C SER A 667 -10.85 -26.54 32.40
N THR A 668 -10.98 -25.92 31.22
CA THR A 668 -10.45 -24.58 30.94
C THR A 668 -11.38 -23.45 31.41
N ARG A 669 -12.47 -23.79 32.10
CA ARG A 669 -13.56 -22.88 32.54
C ARG A 669 -13.09 -21.74 33.44
N ASP A 670 -12.05 -21.98 34.25
CA ASP A 670 -11.43 -20.97 35.12
C ASP A 670 -10.21 -20.27 34.46
N GLU A 671 -9.67 -20.81 33.37
CA GLU A 671 -8.48 -20.27 32.68
C GLU A 671 -8.87 -19.31 31.54
N LEU A 672 -9.97 -19.59 30.85
CA LEU A 672 -10.58 -18.73 29.83
C LEU A 672 -11.72 -17.94 30.46
N THR A 673 -11.49 -16.66 30.76
CA THR A 673 -12.49 -15.75 31.34
C THR A 673 -13.54 -15.32 30.33
N CYS A 674 -14.32 -16.27 29.82
CA CYS A 674 -15.46 -16.05 28.94
C CYS A 674 -16.62 -15.40 29.72
N GLU A 675 -17.17 -14.29 29.20
CA GLU A 675 -18.36 -13.69 29.79
C GLU A 675 -19.60 -14.55 29.53
N SER A 676 -20.32 -14.93 30.59
CA SER A 676 -21.57 -15.67 30.46
C SER A 676 -22.64 -14.80 29.80
N VAL A 677 -22.97 -15.12 28.55
CA VAL A 677 -24.00 -14.47 27.72
C VAL A 677 -25.33 -14.38 28.46
N GLU A 678 -25.68 -15.41 29.24
CA GLU A 678 -26.91 -15.49 30.04
C GLU A 678 -26.87 -14.66 31.33
N ALA A 679 -25.69 -14.43 31.93
CA ALA A 679 -25.56 -13.56 33.10
C ALA A 679 -25.55 -12.08 32.70
N SER A 680 -25.04 -11.77 31.50
CA SER A 680 -24.89 -10.41 30.99
C SER A 680 -26.17 -9.91 30.33
N ARG A 681 -26.93 -9.06 31.04
CA ARG A 681 -28.12 -8.39 30.50
C ARG A 681 -27.84 -7.62 29.20
N SER A 682 -26.61 -7.12 29.03
CA SER A 682 -26.11 -6.49 27.80
C SER A 682 -26.02 -7.47 26.63
N LEU A 683 -25.45 -8.66 26.83
CA LEU A 683 -25.33 -9.69 25.80
C LEU A 683 -26.68 -10.32 25.48
N LEU A 684 -27.53 -10.59 26.49
CA LEU A 684 -28.92 -10.99 26.28
C LEU A 684 -29.68 -9.98 25.41
N ARG A 685 -29.55 -8.66 25.66
CA ARG A 685 -30.21 -7.63 24.84
C ARG A 685 -29.65 -7.56 23.42
N ARG A 686 -28.36 -7.84 23.21
CA ARG A 686 -27.74 -7.86 21.87
C ARG A 686 -28.15 -9.11 21.08
N TYR A 687 -27.89 -10.30 21.63
CA TYR A 687 -28.08 -11.57 20.93
C TYR A 687 -29.50 -12.14 21.03
N GLY A 688 -30.40 -11.51 21.79
CA GLY A 688 -31.79 -11.97 21.93
C GLY A 688 -32.53 -12.15 20.59
N GLY A 689 -32.21 -11.34 19.58
CA GLY A 689 -32.74 -11.49 18.21
C GLY A 689 -32.20 -12.71 17.43
N LEU A 690 -31.27 -13.49 17.99
CA LEU A 690 -30.89 -14.80 17.47
C LEU A 690 -31.76 -15.94 18.01
N ARG A 691 -32.45 -15.72 19.14
CA ARG A 691 -33.35 -16.72 19.74
C ARG A 691 -34.57 -16.91 18.85
N THR A 692 -34.94 -18.17 18.63
CA THR A 692 -36.02 -18.56 17.71
C THR A 692 -37.22 -19.03 18.52
N SER A 693 -37.98 -18.08 19.06
CA SER A 693 -39.09 -18.38 19.97
C SER A 693 -40.28 -19.02 19.26
N SER A 694 -40.66 -20.21 19.73
CA SER A 694 -41.89 -20.90 19.35
C SER A 694 -43.12 -20.18 19.90
N ALA A 695 -43.73 -19.37 19.03
CA ALA A 695 -45.05 -18.75 19.16
C ALA A 695 -45.31 -17.76 20.31
N SER A 696 -45.72 -16.55 19.94
CA SER A 696 -46.92 -15.95 20.55
C SER A 696 -47.72 -15.22 19.48
N SER A 697 -49.04 -15.45 19.45
CA SER A 697 -49.94 -14.90 18.43
C SER A 697 -50.65 -13.65 18.96
N SER A 698 -50.25 -12.48 18.48
CA SER A 698 -51.04 -11.25 18.62
C SER A 698 -50.87 -10.33 17.41
N SER A 699 -51.93 -9.59 17.08
CA SER A 699 -52.09 -8.91 15.80
C SER A 699 -51.56 -7.48 15.79
N SER A 700 -50.70 -7.14 14.84
CA SER A 700 -50.67 -5.79 14.24
C SER A 700 -50.09 -5.84 12.82
N SER A 701 -50.60 -4.98 11.94
CA SER A 701 -50.26 -4.98 10.51
C SER A 701 -49.32 -3.82 10.14
N SER A 702 -48.08 -4.13 9.78
CA SER A 702 -47.22 -3.23 8.98
C SER A 702 -46.24 -4.05 8.14
N SER A 703 -45.81 -3.49 7.00
CA SER A 703 -45.21 -4.27 5.91
C SER A 703 -43.70 -4.12 5.80
N THR A 704 -42.96 -5.12 6.28
CA THR A 704 -41.58 -5.43 5.86
C THR A 704 -41.36 -6.94 5.93
N ALA A 705 -40.73 -7.53 4.91
CA ALA A 705 -40.56 -8.98 4.82
C ALA A 705 -39.42 -9.48 5.71
N ALA A 706 -39.76 -9.91 6.93
CA ALA A 706 -38.86 -10.67 7.79
C ALA A 706 -39.00 -12.18 7.48
N THR A 707 -37.93 -12.81 7.01
CA THR A 707 -37.89 -14.26 6.75
C THR A 707 -38.03 -15.05 8.04
N ALA A 708 -38.76 -16.17 8.00
CA ALA A 708 -38.89 -17.08 9.14
C ALA A 708 -37.52 -17.61 9.63
N PRO A 709 -37.36 -17.88 10.95
CA PRO A 709 -36.11 -18.39 11.49
C PRO A 709 -35.79 -19.79 10.93
N GLY A 710 -34.56 -19.97 10.45
CA GLY A 710 -34.02 -21.26 10.01
C GLY A 710 -33.01 -21.84 10.99
N ARG A 711 -32.65 -23.12 10.78
CA ARG A 711 -31.69 -23.84 11.64
C ARG A 711 -30.26 -23.35 11.41
N THR A 712 -29.43 -23.48 12.43
CA THR A 712 -27.98 -23.23 12.37
C THR A 712 -27.21 -24.55 12.41
N LEU A 713 -26.35 -24.79 11.41
CA LEU A 713 -25.37 -25.87 11.45
C LEU A 713 -24.08 -25.38 12.11
N LEU A 714 -23.64 -26.04 13.19
CA LEU A 714 -22.29 -25.89 13.75
C LEU A 714 -21.43 -27.01 13.17
N ALA A 715 -20.49 -26.69 12.28
CA ALA A 715 -19.69 -27.64 11.51
C ALA A 715 -18.22 -27.58 11.94
N LEU A 716 -17.63 -28.73 12.28
CA LEU A 716 -16.27 -28.82 12.81
C LEU A 716 -15.48 -29.96 12.15
N ASN A 717 -14.18 -29.73 11.95
CA ASN A 717 -13.25 -30.77 11.54
C ASN A 717 -12.02 -30.72 12.46
N LEU A 718 -11.70 -31.84 13.12
CA LEU A 718 -10.76 -31.91 14.25
C LEU A 718 -9.74 -33.04 14.08
N TYR A 719 -8.55 -32.84 14.62
CA TYR A 719 -7.45 -33.80 14.66
C TYR A 719 -6.46 -33.39 15.77
N ASN A 720 -6.14 -34.32 16.68
CA ASN A 720 -5.25 -34.10 17.84
C ASN A 720 -5.58 -32.81 18.61
N SER A 721 -6.85 -32.67 19.00
CA SER A 721 -7.42 -31.44 19.55
C SER A 721 -7.74 -31.55 21.06
N GLU A 722 -7.17 -32.52 21.79
CA GLU A 722 -7.57 -32.82 23.19
C GLU A 722 -7.46 -31.61 24.14
N ALA A 723 -6.52 -30.69 23.89
CA ALA A 723 -6.33 -29.47 24.68
C ALA A 723 -7.42 -28.40 24.47
N VAL A 724 -8.12 -28.42 23.33
CA VAL A 724 -9.12 -27.41 22.95
C VAL A 724 -10.55 -27.87 23.29
N ILE A 725 -10.79 -29.19 23.30
CA ILE A 725 -12.13 -29.77 23.51
C ILE A 725 -12.84 -29.26 24.78
N PRO A 726 -12.21 -29.07 25.96
CA PRO A 726 -12.92 -28.55 27.14
C PRO A 726 -13.55 -27.15 26.90
N SER A 727 -12.83 -26.23 26.24
CA SER A 727 -13.35 -24.91 25.86
C SER A 727 -14.43 -25.02 24.78
N LEU A 728 -14.17 -25.83 23.76
CA LEU A 728 -15.05 -26.01 22.61
C LEU A 728 -16.38 -26.66 23.00
N ALA A 729 -16.35 -27.65 23.88
CA ALA A 729 -17.52 -28.32 24.43
C ALA A 729 -18.44 -27.35 25.19
N HIS A 730 -17.88 -26.54 26.10
CA HIS A 730 -18.61 -25.50 26.82
C HIS A 730 -19.24 -24.47 25.85
N ALA A 731 -18.49 -24.02 24.85
CA ALA A 731 -18.99 -23.11 23.82
C ALA A 731 -20.15 -23.71 23.01
N LEU A 732 -20.03 -24.95 22.53
CA LEU A 732 -21.06 -25.63 21.75
C LEU A 732 -22.34 -25.87 22.56
N LEU A 733 -22.24 -26.33 23.82
CA LEU A 733 -23.40 -26.56 24.69
C LEU A 733 -24.15 -25.25 24.97
N ARG A 734 -23.44 -24.16 25.33
CA ARG A 734 -24.09 -22.86 25.59
C ARG A 734 -24.70 -22.23 24.34
N VAL A 735 -24.07 -22.39 23.17
CA VAL A 735 -24.65 -21.90 21.91
C VAL A 735 -25.90 -22.70 21.53
N ALA A 736 -25.87 -24.03 21.66
CA ALA A 736 -27.04 -24.88 21.41
C ALA A 736 -28.21 -24.55 22.37
N ALA A 737 -27.93 -24.43 23.66
CA ALA A 737 -28.92 -24.00 24.65
C ALA A 737 -29.48 -22.59 24.35
N PHE A 738 -28.61 -21.63 24.03
CA PHE A 738 -29.01 -20.23 23.80
C PHE A 738 -29.86 -20.06 22.54
N LEU A 739 -29.57 -20.77 21.46
CA LEU A 739 -30.32 -20.72 20.20
C LEU A 739 -31.61 -21.58 20.23
N GLY A 740 -31.72 -22.50 21.20
CA GLY A 740 -32.72 -23.56 21.29
C GLY A 740 -32.21 -24.84 20.62
N PRO A 741 -32.07 -25.97 21.35
CA PRO A 741 -31.44 -27.20 20.83
C PRO A 741 -32.05 -27.74 19.52
N ASP A 742 -33.39 -27.70 19.37
CA ASP A 742 -34.09 -28.09 18.14
C ASP A 742 -33.65 -27.29 16.89
N ASN A 743 -33.19 -26.05 17.10
CA ASN A 743 -32.85 -25.11 16.03
C ASN A 743 -31.36 -25.18 15.63
N VAL A 744 -30.58 -26.02 16.31
CA VAL A 744 -29.16 -26.26 16.02
C VAL A 744 -28.98 -27.69 15.53
N HIS A 745 -27.98 -27.92 14.69
CA HIS A 745 -27.37 -29.24 14.47
C HIS A 745 -25.85 -29.11 14.66
N VAL A 746 -25.21 -30.05 15.34
CA VAL A 746 -23.74 -30.05 15.56
C VAL A 746 -23.09 -31.19 14.80
N SER A 747 -22.37 -30.89 13.71
CA SER A 747 -21.66 -31.88 12.90
C SER A 747 -20.15 -31.77 13.14
N ILE A 748 -19.54 -32.85 13.61
CA ILE A 748 -18.10 -32.94 13.91
C ILE A 748 -17.53 -34.12 13.13
N PHE A 749 -16.54 -33.87 12.26
CA PHE A 749 -15.75 -34.92 11.63
C PHE A 749 -14.31 -34.92 12.14
N GLU A 750 -13.97 -35.96 12.89
CA GLU A 750 -12.66 -36.27 13.43
C GLU A 750 -11.90 -37.19 12.43
N ASN A 751 -10.65 -36.86 12.11
CA ASN A 751 -9.89 -37.52 11.04
C ASN A 751 -8.64 -38.31 11.47
N GLY A 752 -8.74 -39.16 12.49
CA GLY A 752 -7.74 -40.16 12.84
C GLY A 752 -6.72 -39.72 13.89
N SER A 753 -7.20 -39.05 14.94
CA SER A 753 -6.41 -38.58 16.08
C SER A 753 -5.70 -39.70 16.83
N THR A 754 -4.53 -39.36 17.37
CA THR A 754 -3.65 -40.25 18.17
C THR A 754 -3.66 -39.92 19.67
N ASP A 755 -4.44 -38.92 20.08
CA ASP A 755 -4.60 -38.46 21.46
C ASP A 755 -6.00 -38.83 22.01
N ARG A 756 -6.49 -38.19 23.09
CA ARG A 756 -7.82 -38.48 23.66
C ARG A 756 -9.00 -37.81 22.93
N THR A 757 -8.78 -37.13 21.80
CA THR A 757 -9.82 -36.40 21.04
C THR A 757 -11.08 -37.25 20.84
N VAL A 758 -10.95 -38.48 20.35
CA VAL A 758 -12.10 -39.36 20.04
C VAL A 758 -12.90 -39.72 21.31
N ALA A 759 -12.22 -39.97 22.43
CA ALA A 759 -12.87 -40.28 23.70
C ALA A 759 -13.59 -39.05 24.29
N ALA A 760 -12.95 -37.88 24.23
CA ALA A 760 -13.55 -36.63 24.69
C ALA A 760 -14.77 -36.22 23.84
N LEU A 761 -14.70 -36.41 22.51
CA LEU A 761 -15.83 -36.21 21.60
C LEU A 761 -16.99 -37.17 21.87
N ALA A 762 -16.73 -38.42 22.28
CA ALA A 762 -17.79 -39.35 22.70
C ALA A 762 -18.58 -38.81 23.91
N HIS A 763 -17.90 -38.23 24.91
CA HIS A 763 -18.58 -37.59 26.04
C HIS A 763 -19.32 -36.30 25.65
N LEU A 764 -18.78 -35.51 24.71
CA LEU A 764 -19.47 -34.33 24.17
C LEU A 764 -20.75 -34.70 23.40
N ALA A 765 -20.71 -35.73 22.54
CA ALA A 765 -21.89 -36.23 21.84
C ALA A 765 -22.98 -36.67 22.84
N ARG A 766 -22.59 -37.40 23.89
CA ARG A 766 -23.49 -37.76 25.00
C ARG A 766 -24.06 -36.55 25.76
N ALA A 767 -23.32 -35.44 25.86
CA ALA A 767 -23.80 -34.19 26.46
C ALA A 767 -24.77 -33.44 25.55
N LEU A 768 -24.53 -33.44 24.22
CA LEU A 768 -25.45 -32.89 23.22
C LEU A 768 -26.78 -33.68 23.20
N SER A 769 -26.71 -35.03 23.26
CA SER A 769 -27.86 -35.91 23.48
C SER A 769 -28.64 -35.54 24.75
N ALA A 770 -27.94 -35.30 25.87
CA ALA A 770 -28.58 -34.93 27.14
C ALA A 770 -29.22 -33.54 27.11
N LEU A 771 -28.68 -32.61 26.31
CA LEU A 771 -29.23 -31.27 26.06
C LEU A 771 -30.39 -31.29 25.04
N GLY A 772 -30.63 -32.41 24.35
CA GLY A 772 -31.61 -32.51 23.25
C GLY A 772 -31.16 -31.85 21.94
N ALA A 773 -29.85 -31.63 21.76
CA ALA A 773 -29.28 -31.04 20.55
C ALA A 773 -29.01 -32.13 19.49
N ASP A 774 -29.55 -31.94 18.29
CA ASP A 774 -29.33 -32.78 17.10
C ASP A 774 -27.84 -32.73 16.68
N HIS A 775 -27.22 -33.86 16.36
CA HIS A 775 -25.78 -33.91 16.07
C HIS A 775 -25.32 -35.17 15.30
N ASP A 776 -24.26 -35.01 14.52
CA ASP A 776 -23.47 -36.06 13.87
C ASP A 776 -22.02 -35.94 14.36
N VAL A 777 -21.55 -36.82 15.25
CA VAL A 777 -20.15 -36.82 15.74
C VAL A 777 -19.44 -38.08 15.25
N LEU A 778 -18.66 -37.91 14.18
CA LEU A 778 -18.09 -38.98 13.37
C LEU A 778 -16.55 -38.97 13.47
N SER A 779 -15.93 -40.16 13.51
CA SER A 779 -14.48 -40.36 13.45
C SER A 779 -14.12 -41.36 12.36
N ASP A 780 -12.95 -41.19 11.74
CA ASP A 780 -12.27 -42.22 10.94
C ASP A 780 -11.05 -42.74 11.69
N ALA A 781 -11.03 -44.03 12.03
CA ALA A 781 -9.96 -44.65 12.81
C ALA A 781 -8.62 -44.80 12.05
N ARG A 782 -8.56 -44.39 10.77
CA ARG A 782 -7.36 -44.53 9.92
C ARG A 782 -6.55 -43.24 9.91
N HIS A 783 -5.28 -43.34 10.29
CA HIS A 783 -4.36 -42.20 10.28
C HIS A 783 -4.08 -41.72 8.85
N THR A 784 -4.06 -40.39 8.66
CA THR A 784 -3.75 -39.76 7.37
C THR A 784 -2.24 -39.58 7.21
N ASP A 785 -1.61 -40.29 6.27
CA ASP A 785 -0.21 -40.05 5.93
C ASP A 785 -0.05 -38.79 5.05
N TRP A 786 0.02 -37.65 5.73
CA TRP A 786 0.21 -36.31 5.15
C TRP A 786 1.48 -36.14 4.30
N ASN A 787 2.38 -37.15 4.24
CA ASN A 787 3.54 -37.14 3.35
C ASN A 787 3.24 -37.76 1.97
N LYS A 788 2.11 -38.46 1.82
CA LYS A 788 1.73 -39.18 0.58
C LYS A 788 0.52 -38.57 -0.15
N VAL A 789 -0.35 -37.84 0.54
CA VAL A 789 -1.54 -37.19 -0.06
C VAL A 789 -1.34 -35.69 -0.22
N ASP A 790 -2.01 -35.06 -1.18
CA ASP A 790 -2.13 -33.59 -1.19
C ASP A 790 -2.99 -33.15 0.00
N ARG A 791 -2.43 -32.28 0.85
CA ARG A 791 -3.08 -31.82 2.08
C ARG A 791 -4.36 -31.02 1.82
N ILE A 792 -4.43 -30.28 0.71
CA ILE A 792 -5.53 -29.38 0.37
C ILE A 792 -6.72 -30.21 -0.13
N ASP A 793 -6.47 -31.18 -1.01
CA ASP A 793 -7.51 -32.13 -1.43
C ASP A 793 -8.01 -32.99 -0.27
N GLN A 794 -7.11 -33.48 0.59
CA GLN A 794 -7.51 -34.32 1.71
C GLN A 794 -8.38 -33.57 2.73
N LEU A 795 -8.02 -32.32 3.07
CA LEU A 795 -8.83 -31.46 3.93
C LEU A 795 -10.16 -31.04 3.27
N ALA A 796 -10.18 -30.86 1.95
CA ALA A 796 -11.41 -30.59 1.22
C ALA A 796 -12.42 -31.75 1.36
N VAL A 797 -11.97 -33.00 1.24
CA VAL A 797 -12.83 -34.18 1.49
C VAL A 797 -13.35 -34.16 2.94
N TYR A 798 -12.48 -33.98 3.93
CA TYR A 798 -12.84 -34.03 5.35
C TYR A 798 -13.83 -32.92 5.76
N ARG A 799 -13.63 -31.69 5.32
CA ARG A 799 -14.58 -30.60 5.61
C ARG A 799 -15.90 -30.71 4.86
N ASN A 800 -15.94 -31.38 3.71
CA ASN A 800 -17.20 -31.69 3.03
C ASN A 800 -18.03 -32.75 3.80
N VAL A 801 -17.41 -33.65 4.60
CA VAL A 801 -18.14 -34.55 5.50
C VAL A 801 -18.84 -33.77 6.62
N ALA A 802 -18.14 -32.83 7.27
CA ALA A 802 -18.72 -31.95 8.31
C ALA A 802 -19.81 -31.00 7.77
N LEU A 803 -20.02 -30.93 6.44
CA LEU A 803 -21.11 -30.20 5.79
C LEU A 803 -22.18 -31.12 5.15
N ALA A 804 -22.06 -32.44 5.29
CA ALA A 804 -23.04 -33.39 4.76
C ALA A 804 -24.48 -33.14 5.25
N PRO A 805 -24.74 -32.70 6.50
CA PRO A 805 -26.09 -32.36 6.97
C PRO A 805 -26.79 -31.25 6.19
N LEU A 806 -26.08 -30.44 5.38
CA LEU A 806 -26.71 -29.48 4.47
C LEU A 806 -27.40 -30.15 3.26
N THR A 807 -27.12 -31.42 3.00
CA THR A 807 -27.67 -32.18 1.87
C THR A 807 -28.67 -33.25 2.26
N THR A 808 -28.69 -33.68 3.52
CA THR A 808 -29.73 -34.57 4.04
C THR A 808 -30.96 -33.76 4.41
N THR A 809 -32.13 -34.20 3.96
CA THR A 809 -33.40 -33.57 4.35
C THR A 809 -33.63 -33.82 5.83
N THR A 810 -33.52 -32.78 6.66
CA THR A 810 -33.63 -32.92 8.12
C THR A 810 -35.01 -33.46 8.51
N THR A 811 -35.06 -34.21 9.61
CA THR A 811 -36.26 -34.90 10.14
C THR A 811 -37.46 -33.98 10.40
N ASN A 812 -37.21 -32.68 10.61
CA ASN A 812 -38.25 -31.66 10.86
C ASN A 812 -38.59 -30.80 9.63
N GLY A 813 -37.99 -31.07 8.45
CA GLY A 813 -38.28 -30.36 7.20
C GLY A 813 -37.84 -28.89 7.12
N THR A 814 -37.19 -28.37 8.17
CA THR A 814 -36.68 -27.00 8.22
C THR A 814 -35.26 -26.92 7.64
N ALA A 815 -35.06 -25.99 6.71
CA ALA A 815 -33.76 -25.76 6.08
C ALA A 815 -32.80 -24.98 7.01
N PHE A 816 -31.51 -25.23 6.84
CA PHE A 816 -30.45 -24.43 7.44
C PHE A 816 -30.36 -23.05 6.76
N THR A 817 -30.22 -21.98 7.54
CA THR A 817 -29.98 -20.60 7.04
C THR A 817 -28.58 -20.09 7.33
N ASP A 818 -27.90 -20.70 8.31
CA ASP A 818 -26.61 -20.30 8.83
C ASP A 818 -25.72 -21.53 9.01
N VAL A 819 -24.44 -21.40 8.66
CA VAL A 819 -23.40 -22.40 8.96
C VAL A 819 -22.31 -21.70 9.76
N VAL A 820 -21.99 -22.16 10.96
CA VAL A 820 -20.77 -21.74 11.66
C VAL A 820 -19.74 -22.84 11.51
N PHE A 821 -18.68 -22.57 10.74
CA PHE A 821 -17.51 -23.44 10.70
C PHE A 821 -16.57 -23.07 11.85
N VAL A 822 -16.18 -24.05 12.67
CA VAL A 822 -15.23 -23.88 13.79
C VAL A 822 -14.10 -24.90 13.64
N ASN A 823 -12.86 -24.42 13.75
CA ASN A 823 -11.62 -25.20 13.66
C ASN A 823 -11.11 -25.55 15.09
N ASP A 824 -9.90 -26.07 15.21
CA ASP A 824 -9.22 -26.40 16.47
C ASP A 824 -8.72 -25.16 17.27
N VAL A 825 -9.61 -24.20 17.54
CA VAL A 825 -9.31 -22.96 18.29
C VAL A 825 -10.09 -22.84 19.60
N PHE A 826 -9.47 -22.21 20.61
CA PHE A 826 -10.16 -21.77 21.82
C PHE A 826 -11.24 -20.73 21.49
N THR A 827 -12.43 -20.87 22.07
CA THR A 827 -13.61 -20.07 21.72
C THR A 827 -14.54 -19.89 22.93
N CYS A 828 -15.13 -18.70 23.06
CA CYS A 828 -16.19 -18.44 24.03
C CYS A 828 -17.59 -18.53 23.37
N PRO A 829 -18.65 -18.88 24.11
CA PRO A 829 -20.03 -18.87 23.58
C PRO A 829 -20.43 -17.53 22.93
N GLY A 830 -19.96 -16.42 23.52
CA GLY A 830 -20.21 -15.07 23.02
C GLY A 830 -19.55 -14.74 21.67
N ASP A 831 -18.47 -15.44 21.29
CA ASP A 831 -17.79 -15.23 20.00
C ASP A 831 -18.61 -15.82 18.85
N VAL A 832 -19.11 -17.05 19.04
CA VAL A 832 -20.00 -17.72 18.08
C VAL A 832 -21.26 -16.89 17.84
N LEU A 833 -21.84 -16.36 18.92
CA LEU A 833 -23.04 -15.52 18.86
C LEU A 833 -22.77 -14.13 18.27
N GLU A 834 -21.63 -13.48 18.53
CA GLU A 834 -21.28 -12.22 17.84
C GLU A 834 -21.09 -12.43 16.33
N LEU A 835 -20.48 -13.54 15.89
CA LEU A 835 -20.34 -13.82 14.45
C LEU A 835 -21.70 -14.07 13.77
N LEU A 836 -22.57 -14.90 14.38
CA LEU A 836 -23.94 -15.10 13.89
C LEU A 836 -24.76 -13.80 13.90
N PHE A 837 -24.63 -12.99 14.97
CA PHE A 837 -25.29 -11.70 15.11
C PHE A 837 -24.85 -10.73 14.01
N GLN A 838 -23.54 -10.53 13.81
CA GLN A 838 -23.03 -9.66 12.76
C GLN A 838 -23.40 -10.18 11.37
N ARG A 839 -23.35 -11.50 11.13
CA ARG A 839 -23.75 -12.12 9.86
C ARG A 839 -25.21 -11.82 9.52
N ARG A 840 -26.14 -12.01 10.46
CA ARG A 840 -27.58 -11.74 10.26
C ARG A 840 -27.89 -10.24 10.20
N VAL A 841 -27.43 -9.44 11.16
CA VAL A 841 -27.75 -8.00 11.26
C VAL A 841 -27.17 -7.18 10.12
N GLN A 842 -25.90 -7.42 9.74
CA GLN A 842 -25.30 -6.74 8.60
C GLN A 842 -25.81 -7.29 7.26
N SER A 843 -26.64 -8.35 7.24
CA SER A 843 -26.99 -9.11 6.03
C SER A 843 -25.75 -9.44 5.20
N ALA A 844 -24.80 -10.13 5.85
CA ALA A 844 -23.55 -10.58 5.26
C ALA A 844 -23.63 -12.05 4.82
N ASP A 845 -22.86 -12.38 3.78
CA ASP A 845 -22.72 -13.75 3.30
C ASP A 845 -21.68 -14.53 4.12
N ALA A 846 -20.71 -13.81 4.71
CA ALA A 846 -19.71 -14.35 5.61
C ALA A 846 -19.29 -13.35 6.71
N ALA A 847 -19.14 -13.83 7.94
CA ALA A 847 -18.56 -13.09 9.07
C ALA A 847 -17.49 -13.94 9.78
N CYS A 848 -16.24 -13.52 9.63
CA CYS A 848 -15.07 -14.21 10.18
C CYS A 848 -14.72 -13.68 11.58
N GLY A 849 -14.39 -14.59 12.49
CA GLY A 849 -13.56 -14.25 13.66
C GLY A 849 -12.13 -13.93 13.23
N MET A 850 -11.20 -13.88 14.19
CA MET A 850 -9.77 -13.84 13.91
C MET A 850 -9.04 -14.85 14.76
N ASP A 851 -8.06 -15.51 14.14
CA ASP A 851 -7.21 -16.49 14.80
C ASP A 851 -5.80 -15.94 15.08
N TRP A 852 -5.32 -16.22 16.28
CA TRP A 852 -4.16 -15.59 16.90
C TRP A 852 -3.28 -16.63 17.58
N ARG A 853 -2.02 -16.75 17.12
CA ARG A 853 -0.99 -17.51 17.83
C ARG A 853 -0.04 -16.59 18.57
N ALA A 854 0.66 -17.13 19.57
CA ALA A 854 1.86 -16.48 20.11
C ALA A 854 2.87 -16.13 19.00
N ASN A 855 3.48 -14.96 19.13
CA ASN A 855 4.61 -14.56 18.31
C ASN A 855 5.86 -15.35 18.74
N LYS A 856 6.32 -16.30 17.93
CA LYS A 856 7.51 -17.11 18.22
C LYS A 856 8.82 -16.51 17.66
N GLY A 857 8.79 -15.23 17.26
CA GLY A 857 9.94 -14.53 16.71
C GLY A 857 11.03 -14.17 17.73
N PRO A 858 12.18 -13.64 17.27
CA PRO A 858 13.34 -13.34 18.13
C PRO A 858 13.10 -12.26 19.20
N GLY A 859 11.95 -11.58 19.17
CA GLY A 859 11.51 -10.61 20.17
C GLY A 859 10.67 -11.15 21.32
N HIS A 860 10.23 -12.43 21.28
CA HIS A 860 9.27 -12.97 22.26
C HIS A 860 9.75 -12.86 23.72
N TRP A 861 11.05 -13.03 23.98
CA TRP A 861 11.61 -13.00 25.34
C TRP A 861 11.66 -11.58 25.97
N TRP A 862 11.19 -10.52 25.29
CA TRP A 862 11.00 -9.18 25.85
C TRP A 862 9.54 -8.75 25.99
N ARG A 863 8.60 -9.38 25.26
CA ARG A 863 7.18 -8.98 25.17
C ARG A 863 6.26 -10.13 24.75
N ASP A 864 5.21 -10.36 25.55
CA ASP A 864 4.01 -11.07 25.11
C ASP A 864 3.44 -10.33 23.89
N SER A 865 3.29 -11.05 22.78
CA SER A 865 2.72 -10.51 21.53
C SER A 865 2.09 -11.63 20.72
N VAL A 866 1.03 -11.31 19.98
CA VAL A 866 0.31 -12.27 19.12
C VAL A 866 0.53 -11.95 17.65
N VAL A 867 0.40 -12.96 16.80
CA VAL A 867 0.41 -12.77 15.34
C VAL A 867 -0.73 -13.53 14.67
N TYR A 868 -1.35 -12.86 13.71
CA TYR A 868 -2.44 -13.40 12.89
C TYR A 868 -1.98 -14.64 12.11
N TYR A 869 -2.72 -15.75 12.26
CA TYR A 869 -2.30 -17.08 11.78
C TYR A 869 -2.64 -17.31 10.30
N ASP A 870 -3.93 -17.42 9.95
CA ASP A 870 -4.50 -17.75 8.63
C ASP A 870 -4.35 -16.64 7.54
N SER A 871 -3.27 -15.87 7.65
CA SER A 871 -2.77 -14.85 6.71
C SER A 871 -2.87 -15.19 5.22
N TRP A 872 -2.84 -16.47 4.83
CA TRP A 872 -2.95 -16.88 3.42
C TRP A 872 -4.35 -16.73 2.82
N VAL A 873 -5.43 -16.63 3.61
CA VAL A 873 -6.81 -16.40 3.11
C VAL A 873 -7.33 -14.99 3.41
N GLY A 874 -6.88 -14.38 4.52
CA GLY A 874 -7.23 -13.00 4.87
C GLY A 874 -6.83 -11.99 3.79
N ARG A 875 -7.80 -11.28 3.20
CA ARG A 875 -7.59 -10.22 2.21
C ARG A 875 -8.30 -8.93 2.57
N THR A 876 -7.59 -7.81 2.48
CA THR A 876 -8.17 -6.47 2.58
C THR A 876 -9.20 -6.25 1.46
N LEU A 877 -10.04 -5.22 1.54
CA LEU A 877 -11.06 -4.97 0.51
C LEU A 877 -10.46 -4.72 -0.88
N SER A 878 -9.24 -4.18 -0.93
CA SER A 878 -8.42 -3.98 -2.14
C SER A 878 -7.74 -5.26 -2.67
N GLY A 879 -7.96 -6.42 -2.04
CA GLY A 879 -7.39 -7.71 -2.46
C GLY A 879 -5.95 -7.95 -2.03
N LYS A 880 -5.34 -7.05 -1.24
CA LYS A 880 -4.00 -7.24 -0.64
C LYS A 880 -4.10 -8.26 0.50
N MET A 881 -2.99 -8.93 0.86
CA MET A 881 -2.97 -9.81 2.04
C MET A 881 -3.17 -8.98 3.32
N LEU A 882 -4.07 -9.41 4.22
CA LEU A 882 -4.24 -8.77 5.54
C LEU A 882 -2.92 -8.70 6.32
N ARG A 883 -2.07 -9.72 6.13
CA ARG A 883 -0.70 -9.83 6.65
C ARG A 883 0.25 -10.23 5.51
N PRO A 884 1.10 -9.34 4.98
CA PRO A 884 2.01 -9.65 3.86
C PRO A 884 3.11 -10.65 4.23
N ARG A 885 3.35 -11.65 3.37
CA ARG A 885 4.42 -12.67 3.55
C ARG A 885 5.84 -12.15 3.31
N THR A 886 6.02 -10.94 2.77
CA THR A 886 7.32 -10.38 2.37
C THR A 886 8.01 -9.58 3.47
N ASP A 887 7.36 -9.37 4.60
CA ASP A 887 7.91 -8.61 5.73
C ASP A 887 8.78 -9.51 6.62
N LEU A 888 10.08 -9.51 6.34
CA LEU A 888 11.12 -10.27 7.07
C LEU A 888 11.29 -9.82 8.54
N PHE A 889 10.76 -8.66 8.93
CA PHE A 889 10.87 -8.13 10.29
C PHE A 889 9.55 -8.19 11.08
N GLN A 890 8.49 -8.75 10.51
CA GLN A 890 7.16 -8.70 11.12
C GLN A 890 7.01 -9.47 12.43
N GLU A 891 7.83 -10.50 12.67
CA GLU A 891 7.84 -11.22 13.97
C GLU A 891 8.58 -10.42 15.08
N PHE A 892 9.03 -9.19 14.80
CA PHE A 892 9.46 -8.19 15.80
C PHE A 892 8.36 -7.16 16.13
N HIS A 893 7.14 -7.33 15.60
CA HIS A 893 6.01 -6.40 15.79
C HIS A 893 4.79 -7.11 16.41
N ASP A 894 3.91 -6.33 17.04
CA ASP A 894 2.60 -6.84 17.44
C ASP A 894 1.74 -7.04 16.18
N GLY A 895 1.28 -8.26 15.95
CA GLY A 895 0.48 -8.61 14.78
C GLY A 895 -0.91 -7.99 14.76
N VAL A 896 -1.37 -7.35 15.85
CA VAL A 896 -2.64 -6.61 15.86
C VAL A 896 -2.56 -5.33 15.02
N ASP A 897 -1.51 -4.53 15.16
CA ASP A 897 -1.34 -3.25 14.43
C ASP A 897 -0.81 -3.44 12.99
N GLY A 898 -0.23 -4.60 12.68
CA GLY A 898 0.23 -4.95 11.32
C GLY A 898 -0.91 -5.25 10.34
N LEU A 899 -2.14 -5.45 10.81
CA LEU A 899 -3.30 -5.69 9.95
C LEU A 899 -3.82 -4.38 9.35
N PHE A 900 -4.28 -4.45 8.09
CA PHE A 900 -4.76 -3.30 7.32
C PHE A 900 -3.72 -2.15 7.21
N GLY A 901 -2.43 -2.46 7.32
CA GLY A 901 -1.33 -1.50 7.11
C GLY A 901 -1.01 -1.19 5.64
N GLY A 902 -1.88 -1.59 4.71
CA GLY A 902 -1.74 -1.31 3.28
C GLY A 902 -2.30 0.07 2.91
N GLU A 903 -1.68 0.70 1.93
CA GLU A 903 -2.25 1.90 1.31
C GLU A 903 -3.66 1.64 0.76
N GLY A 904 -4.63 2.50 1.10
CA GLY A 904 -6.03 2.37 0.76
C GLY A 904 -6.86 1.60 1.80
N ASP A 905 -6.22 0.99 2.81
CA ASP A 905 -6.89 0.24 3.87
C ASP A 905 -7.11 1.07 5.15
N GLU A 906 -6.78 2.36 5.17
CA GLU A 906 -6.78 3.22 6.38
C GLU A 906 -8.15 3.28 7.09
N ALA A 907 -9.24 3.35 6.34
CA ALA A 907 -10.60 3.35 6.90
C ALA A 907 -10.99 1.98 7.49
N SER A 908 -10.48 0.90 6.90
CA SER A 908 -10.63 -0.47 7.43
C SER A 908 -9.81 -0.65 8.70
N GLN A 909 -8.57 -0.12 8.73
CA GLN A 909 -7.71 -0.14 9.92
C GLN A 909 -8.35 0.62 11.09
N GLU A 910 -9.00 1.76 10.84
CA GLU A 910 -9.70 2.52 11.88
C GLU A 910 -10.97 1.80 12.40
N ARG A 911 -11.82 1.25 11.50
CA ARG A 911 -12.96 0.40 11.92
C ARG A 911 -12.48 -0.80 12.74
N PHE A 912 -11.37 -1.40 12.33
CA PHE A 912 -10.75 -2.56 12.97
C PHE A 912 -10.20 -2.24 14.37
N ARG A 913 -9.43 -1.15 14.52
CA ARG A 913 -8.93 -0.66 15.83
C ARG A 913 -10.07 -0.37 16.79
N ARG A 914 -11.14 0.27 16.31
CA ARG A 914 -12.38 0.55 17.06
C ARG A 914 -13.23 -0.68 17.38
N GLY A 915 -12.84 -1.88 16.93
CA GLY A 915 -13.61 -3.10 17.18
C GLY A 915 -14.98 -3.09 16.49
N LEU A 916 -15.04 -2.60 15.25
CA LEU A 916 -16.23 -2.63 14.40
C LEU A 916 -16.12 -3.72 13.32
N PRO A 917 -17.24 -4.24 12.80
CA PRO A 917 -17.23 -5.11 11.61
C PRO A 917 -16.55 -4.41 10.45
N THR A 918 -15.54 -5.05 9.88
CA THR A 918 -14.62 -4.45 8.89
C THR A 918 -14.72 -5.22 7.56
N PRO A 919 -15.15 -4.58 6.45
CA PRO A 919 -15.24 -5.23 5.15
C PRO A 919 -13.89 -5.73 4.63
N VAL A 920 -13.91 -6.92 4.03
CA VAL A 920 -12.73 -7.64 3.52
C VAL A 920 -13.07 -8.30 2.18
N TYR A 921 -12.07 -8.56 1.33
CA TYR A 921 -12.29 -9.31 0.10
C TYR A 921 -12.60 -10.79 0.40
N SER A 922 -11.87 -11.36 1.37
CA SER A 922 -12.05 -12.73 1.86
C SER A 922 -11.40 -12.86 3.23
N CYS A 923 -11.88 -13.81 4.02
CA CYS A 923 -11.20 -14.24 5.22
C CYS A 923 -11.54 -15.71 5.49
N TRP A 924 -10.59 -16.41 6.09
CA TRP A 924 -10.83 -17.69 6.73
C TRP A 924 -9.92 -17.69 7.95
N ASN A 925 -10.48 -18.10 9.08
CA ASN A 925 -9.85 -18.12 10.40
C ASN A 925 -10.54 -19.25 11.18
N GLY A 926 -10.05 -19.58 12.39
CA GLY A 926 -10.59 -20.66 13.22
C GLY A 926 -12.10 -20.59 13.56
N MET A 927 -12.78 -19.47 13.30
CA MET A 927 -14.24 -19.36 13.38
C MET A 927 -14.81 -18.53 12.22
N LEU A 928 -15.88 -19.02 11.60
CA LEU A 928 -16.53 -18.39 10.45
C LEU A 928 -18.03 -18.68 10.39
N ALA A 929 -18.88 -17.65 10.46
CA ALA A 929 -20.30 -17.76 10.15
C ALA A 929 -20.54 -17.48 8.65
N LEU A 930 -21.31 -18.35 7.98
CA LEU A 930 -21.64 -18.31 6.55
C LEU A 930 -23.15 -18.38 6.32
N ASP A 931 -23.58 -17.90 5.15
CA ASP A 931 -24.84 -18.29 4.53
C ASP A 931 -24.85 -19.78 4.13
N ALA A 932 -25.96 -20.48 4.38
CA ALA A 932 -26.13 -21.88 3.96
C ALA A 932 -26.50 -22.04 2.46
N ARG A 933 -27.10 -21.02 1.85
CA ARG A 933 -27.61 -21.06 0.45
C ARG A 933 -26.56 -21.43 -0.61
N PRO A 934 -25.29 -21.00 -0.55
CA PRO A 934 -24.26 -21.42 -1.51
C PRO A 934 -24.03 -22.94 -1.54
N PHE A 935 -24.28 -23.63 -0.42
CA PHE A 935 -24.04 -25.07 -0.26
C PHE A 935 -25.25 -25.93 -0.67
N THR A 936 -26.44 -25.33 -0.73
CA THR A 936 -27.70 -26.02 -1.06
C THR A 936 -28.30 -25.57 -2.40
N SER A 937 -27.84 -24.46 -2.98
CA SER A 937 -28.34 -23.90 -4.23
C SER A 937 -27.24 -23.61 -5.25
N THR A 938 -27.60 -23.76 -6.53
CA THR A 938 -26.82 -23.31 -7.70
C THR A 938 -27.11 -21.88 -8.10
N ALA A 939 -28.14 -21.24 -7.53
CA ALA A 939 -28.57 -19.90 -7.90
C ALA A 939 -27.54 -18.82 -7.43
N PRO A 940 -27.14 -17.89 -8.32
CA PRO A 940 -26.35 -16.74 -7.92
C PRO A 940 -27.18 -15.77 -7.08
N ALA A 941 -26.53 -15.00 -6.22
CA ALA A 941 -27.18 -13.92 -5.49
C ALA A 941 -27.51 -12.74 -6.45
N PRO A 942 -28.70 -12.11 -6.34
CA PRO A 942 -29.07 -10.97 -7.17
C PRO A 942 -28.22 -9.73 -6.83
N ARG A 943 -27.71 -9.06 -7.86
CA ARG A 943 -26.88 -7.84 -7.72
C ARG A 943 -27.70 -6.56 -7.48
N TYR A 944 -26.96 -5.51 -7.14
CA TYR A 944 -27.40 -4.12 -7.03
C TYR A 944 -28.11 -3.60 -8.30
N ASP A 945 -29.10 -2.74 -8.12
CA ASP A 945 -29.63 -1.85 -9.17
C ASP A 945 -29.71 -0.40 -8.62
N PRO A 946 -28.84 0.52 -9.08
CA PRO A 946 -28.80 1.91 -8.62
C PRO A 946 -29.97 2.78 -9.11
N SER A 947 -30.86 2.27 -9.96
CA SER A 947 -32.06 2.99 -10.42
C SER A 947 -33.25 2.89 -9.45
N SER A 948 -33.19 1.94 -8.50
CA SER A 948 -34.29 1.67 -7.57
C SER A 948 -34.32 2.65 -6.38
N SER A 949 -35.48 3.26 -6.13
CA SER A 949 -35.66 4.28 -5.07
C SER A 949 -36.09 3.72 -3.71
N SER A 950 -36.01 2.41 -3.51
CA SER A 950 -36.38 1.72 -2.27
C SER A 950 -35.14 1.34 -1.45
N SER A 951 -35.24 1.44 -0.13
CA SER A 951 -34.15 1.15 0.83
C SER A 951 -33.89 -0.35 1.03
N ALA A 952 -33.92 -1.13 -0.06
CA ALA A 952 -33.85 -2.59 -0.06
C ALA A 952 -32.75 -3.16 -0.97
N HIS A 953 -32.16 -2.35 -1.86
CA HIS A 953 -31.19 -2.81 -2.85
C HIS A 953 -29.76 -2.40 -2.48
N ARG A 954 -28.83 -3.36 -2.64
CA ARG A 954 -27.57 -3.42 -1.89
C ARG A 954 -26.38 -3.07 -2.78
N THR A 955 -25.60 -2.04 -2.44
CA THR A 955 -24.39 -1.65 -3.19
C THR A 955 -23.35 -2.79 -3.24
N SER A 956 -23.14 -3.38 -4.42
CA SER A 956 -22.04 -4.32 -4.70
C SER A 956 -20.84 -3.58 -5.28
N TRP A 957 -19.64 -3.82 -4.76
CA TRP A 957 -18.39 -3.21 -5.23
C TRP A 957 -18.14 -3.51 -6.73
N HIS A 958 -17.46 -2.62 -7.47
CA HIS A 958 -17.21 -2.73 -8.91
C HIS A 958 -16.51 -4.05 -9.31
N ARG A 959 -17.31 -5.09 -9.65
CA ARG A 959 -16.85 -6.48 -9.83
C ARG A 959 -17.63 -7.20 -10.93
N ALA A 960 -17.05 -8.27 -11.45
CA ALA A 960 -17.57 -9.06 -12.58
C ALA A 960 -18.97 -9.67 -12.30
N PRO A 961 -19.71 -10.11 -13.32
CA PRO A 961 -21.00 -10.78 -13.14
C PRO A 961 -20.90 -12.07 -12.30
N PRO A 962 -21.88 -12.34 -11.41
CA PRO A 962 -22.06 -13.67 -10.84
C PRO A 962 -22.23 -14.72 -11.94
N VAL A 963 -21.50 -15.82 -11.81
CA VAL A 963 -21.51 -16.94 -12.76
C VAL A 963 -22.52 -17.99 -12.28
N HIS A 964 -23.38 -18.45 -13.19
CA HIS A 964 -24.24 -19.60 -12.91
C HIS A 964 -23.40 -20.88 -12.78
N ALA A 965 -23.57 -21.60 -11.67
CA ALA A 965 -22.84 -22.84 -11.40
C ALA A 965 -23.74 -24.06 -11.66
N ALA A 966 -23.15 -25.16 -12.16
CA ALA A 966 -23.86 -26.43 -12.34
C ALA A 966 -24.14 -27.17 -11.02
N GLU A 967 -23.29 -26.96 -10.00
CA GLU A 967 -23.32 -27.67 -8.72
C GLU A 967 -23.22 -26.67 -7.54
N PRO A 968 -23.77 -26.96 -6.35
CA PRO A 968 -23.57 -26.16 -5.13
C PRO A 968 -22.09 -26.05 -4.72
N VAL A 969 -21.75 -25.11 -3.84
CA VAL A 969 -20.38 -24.92 -3.37
C VAL A 969 -19.93 -26.08 -2.46
N ARG A 970 -18.70 -26.56 -2.67
CA ARG A 970 -17.99 -27.52 -1.82
C ARG A 970 -16.54 -27.05 -1.64
N PHE A 971 -15.86 -27.54 -0.61
CA PHE A 971 -14.40 -27.40 -0.53
C PHE A 971 -13.75 -28.21 -1.65
N ARG A 972 -12.65 -27.70 -2.21
CA ARG A 972 -11.88 -28.32 -3.32
C ARG A 972 -10.46 -27.74 -3.38
N SER A 973 -9.49 -28.48 -3.92
CA SER A 973 -8.21 -27.88 -4.33
C SER A 973 -8.37 -27.00 -5.59
N ALA A 974 -7.36 -26.16 -5.83
CA ALA A 974 -7.19 -25.41 -7.07
C ALA A 974 -6.57 -26.25 -8.19
N LEU A 975 -5.84 -27.33 -7.86
CA LEU A 975 -5.04 -28.11 -8.82
C LEU A 975 -5.88 -28.81 -9.91
N HIS A 976 -7.19 -28.97 -9.70
CA HIS A 976 -8.11 -29.66 -10.62
C HIS A 976 -8.77 -28.74 -11.66
N ARG A 977 -8.30 -27.49 -11.82
CA ARG A 977 -8.82 -26.56 -12.85
C ARG A 977 -7.67 -25.82 -13.54
N GLU A 978 -7.65 -25.90 -14.87
CA GLU A 978 -6.70 -25.15 -15.69
C GLU A 978 -6.79 -23.64 -15.40
N GLY A 979 -5.64 -23.00 -15.24
CA GLY A 979 -5.54 -21.57 -14.89
C GLY A 979 -5.74 -21.24 -13.40
N GLU A 980 -6.09 -22.18 -12.51
CA GLU A 980 -6.13 -21.91 -11.06
C GLU A 980 -4.78 -22.22 -10.38
N CYS A 981 -4.04 -21.17 -9.98
CA CYS A 981 -2.80 -21.32 -9.22
C CYS A 981 -3.05 -21.87 -7.81
N ALA A 982 -2.09 -22.64 -7.29
CA ALA A 982 -2.14 -23.29 -5.97
C ALA A 982 -2.70 -22.38 -4.85
N ALA A 983 -3.72 -22.88 -4.16
CA ALA A 983 -4.51 -22.17 -3.16
C ALA A 983 -5.12 -23.18 -2.19
N SER A 984 -5.23 -22.82 -0.91
CA SER A 984 -5.94 -23.64 0.07
C SER A 984 -7.43 -23.76 -0.26
N GLU A 985 -8.02 -24.84 0.23
CA GLU A 985 -9.44 -25.20 0.16
C GLU A 985 -10.35 -24.10 0.72
N CYS A 986 -9.91 -23.34 1.72
CA CYS A 986 -10.59 -22.15 2.22
C CYS A 986 -10.61 -20.98 1.21
N LYS A 987 -9.52 -20.82 0.45
CA LYS A 987 -9.34 -19.72 -0.52
C LYS A 987 -10.08 -20.02 -1.82
N THR A 988 -10.17 -21.29 -2.24
CA THR A 988 -11.05 -21.72 -3.32
C THR A 988 -12.52 -21.61 -2.91
N LEU A 989 -12.90 -21.99 -1.68
CA LEU A 989 -14.26 -21.77 -1.15
C LEU A 989 -14.67 -20.29 -1.19
N ALA A 990 -13.81 -19.39 -0.69
CA ALA A 990 -14.09 -17.95 -0.72
C ALA A 990 -14.19 -17.41 -2.17
N LYS A 991 -13.35 -17.89 -3.09
CA LYS A 991 -13.45 -17.58 -4.53
C LYS A 991 -14.76 -18.08 -5.14
N ASP A 992 -15.22 -19.27 -4.77
CA ASP A 992 -16.42 -19.90 -5.32
C ASP A 992 -17.72 -19.27 -4.77
N LEU A 993 -17.75 -18.80 -3.51
CA LEU A 993 -18.83 -17.95 -2.98
C LEU A 993 -18.85 -16.61 -3.74
N TRP A 994 -17.69 -15.97 -3.84
CA TRP A 994 -17.54 -14.66 -4.48
C TRP A 994 -17.97 -14.67 -5.95
N SER A 995 -17.58 -15.70 -6.71
CA SER A 995 -17.95 -15.85 -8.13
C SER A 995 -19.45 -16.09 -8.36
N ARG A 996 -20.21 -16.46 -7.32
CA ARG A 996 -21.67 -16.64 -7.33
C ARG A 996 -22.43 -15.44 -6.75
N GLY A 997 -21.74 -14.34 -6.44
CA GLY A 997 -22.34 -13.10 -5.92
C GLY A 997 -22.50 -13.04 -4.40
N TYR A 998 -21.95 -14.00 -3.65
CA TYR A 998 -21.93 -13.98 -2.19
C TYR A 998 -20.67 -13.23 -1.71
N ASP A 999 -20.69 -11.90 -1.85
CA ASP A 999 -19.52 -11.01 -1.72
C ASP A 999 -19.48 -10.10 -0.48
N ARG A 1000 -20.50 -10.09 0.38
CA ARG A 1000 -20.43 -9.39 1.67
C ARG A 1000 -19.68 -10.23 2.71
N TRP A 1001 -18.34 -10.10 2.72
CA TRP A 1001 -17.44 -10.68 3.71
C TRP A 1001 -17.00 -9.63 4.74
N LEU A 1002 -17.11 -9.97 6.03
CA LEU A 1002 -16.72 -9.13 7.16
C LEU A 1002 -15.71 -9.84 8.06
N VAL A 1003 -14.69 -9.10 8.56
CA VAL A 1003 -13.85 -9.54 9.67
C VAL A 1003 -14.31 -8.86 10.97
N ARG A 1004 -14.33 -9.62 12.06
CA ARG A 1004 -14.63 -9.13 13.41
C ARG A 1004 -13.43 -9.30 14.33
N ARG A 1005 -13.03 -8.22 15.01
CA ARG A 1005 -12.16 -8.32 16.19
C ARG A 1005 -12.99 -8.84 17.36
N LEU A 1006 -12.80 -10.13 17.65
CA LEU A 1006 -13.25 -10.80 18.87
C LEU A 1006 -12.29 -10.48 20.03
N ALA A 1007 -12.62 -10.93 21.24
CA ALA A 1007 -11.71 -10.81 22.38
C ALA A 1007 -10.45 -11.67 22.15
N ILE A 1008 -9.29 -11.17 22.58
CA ILE A 1008 -8.04 -11.95 22.52
C ILE A 1008 -7.74 -12.44 23.95
N PRO A 1009 -7.85 -13.74 24.26
CA PRO A 1009 -7.47 -14.28 25.56
C PRO A 1009 -5.94 -14.35 25.66
N VAL A 1010 -5.29 -13.20 25.86
CA VAL A 1010 -3.82 -13.06 25.79
C VAL A 1010 -3.09 -14.04 26.71
N HIS A 1011 -3.65 -14.34 27.89
CA HIS A 1011 -3.09 -15.32 28.83
C HIS A 1011 -3.21 -16.79 28.37
N ALA A 1012 -4.19 -17.12 27.53
CA ALA A 1012 -4.30 -18.45 26.94
C ALA A 1012 -3.30 -18.64 25.78
N CYS A 1013 -3.03 -17.58 25.01
CA CYS A 1013 -1.99 -17.61 23.98
C CYS A 1013 -0.56 -17.75 24.54
N SER A 1014 -0.33 -17.44 25.82
CA SER A 1014 1.01 -17.43 26.45
C SER A 1014 1.42 -18.74 27.14
N ARG A 1015 0.59 -19.79 27.08
CA ARG A 1015 0.84 -21.10 27.71
C ARG A 1015 1.06 -22.21 26.67
#